data_AF-A0A957KWX4-F1
#
_entry.id   AF-A0A957KWX4-F1
#
_cell.length_a   1.000
_cell.length_b   1.000
_cell.length_c   1.000
_cell.angle_alpha   90.00
_cell.angle_beta   90.00
_cell.angle_gamma   90.00
#
_symmetry.space_group_name_H-M   'P 1'
#
loop_
_entity.id
_entity.type
_entity.pdbx_description
1 polymer ?
#
loop_
_entity_poly.entity_id
_entity_poly.type
_entity_poly.pdbx_seq_one_letter_code
_entity_poly.pdbx_strand_id
1 'polypeptide(L)'
;MRRASANSPVPTLRFLLCFTTSILVILFSAAPRIVLAQTDGSFHFEAAIIELKSEGFVGYELNSSELADSWGYLTFVQFAGAENSRISGFQIALAEYNHSIAQWQIYPEGTMPYDAALAKVPDWLQWLALLESQRSDPSDSGLGGTYEIPGLPWKPNTSWRYNQGPAEPDHPNEFDFGTPVRGVPENVYAAESGTVVGNSGTCMWVQRPSDGLRLFYQHIASTDIANYTNGTPITYSQNLGKTTISPGCGGTSTGHHVHFSFYQPNGGGILDPQGFILNGWEVVGNTLVKDGETVPANFTDTILHSMLENLEEITIPANGNTVYTTISLEAEIHYSVTISGTFRYDAGDPFDFADAQYHTQNNISWNRGNWVAFNGIRLDANNRDLDNHVHKFFITGKGQPLSLRIIDTNYGDNSGQLVAIVSKCAADECRDPFANNVIGYQALGAGNQHTDPATVLGPPSCGTFDLSLGGGWVVVDMGEDEEIADGDGEDFRVYESDPNCSGGGASAYAVFVSNSSDGPWVPVGNGNGVSSFDLSSTGLISARYVRIEDRAPASPPATPGADIDAIEAIHVTDEEAEFLLSLPFDSGINQHYDLINSIFDHNYPGDGTTTPQPPDFEIVTYAGDVARQNNAPCTDESGQNLPVYRTDTGVCVYYDGHNGIDFDLAVGDEIRPAADGTIINITTNFNPPSLVVIEHQFGNETYRTWYGHIAPDPDVQQAWINSSPNPSQRRLDVFTSTVIGRVTSQAGHLHFTVIHNGKYTDPYGWLLPTPDPLSLPPYNGEPSHCLWVFGCGIGVAPDVTTGGAIRSVAGDIFVSVPPLAYSEPITYHLASLPTYNAGNFTRTANMLVFPSNNGLFLASAAHTFTLKATKSNGDVVSTLMAPVGLRVAYDELDLMNIDVETLGLYQWDEQSWTWLEISDVNQAYSGYITGETTELGYFAILGQAKYVQYLPLLVVR
;
A
#
# COMPACT_ATOMS: atom_id res chain seq x y z
N MET A 1 22.39 70.11 51.71
CA MET A 1 23.68 70.46 52.36
C MET A 1 24.78 69.75 51.57
N ARG A 2 25.85 70.30 50.99
CA ARG A 2 26.58 71.60 50.98
C ARG A 2 27.11 71.83 49.54
N ARG A 3 27.39 73.09 49.18
CA ARG A 3 28.05 73.55 47.94
C ARG A 3 29.59 73.41 47.99
N ALA A 4 30.20 73.05 46.86
CA ALA A 4 31.46 73.56 46.25
C ALA A 4 31.88 72.58 45.13
N SER A 5 32.54 72.91 44.02
CA SER A 5 32.87 74.15 43.28
C SER A 5 33.35 73.72 41.87
N ALA A 6 33.24 74.62 40.90
CA ALA A 6 33.43 74.41 39.47
C ALA A 6 34.83 73.91 39.02
N ASN A 7 34.86 73.11 37.94
CA ASN A 7 35.57 73.48 36.70
C ASN A 7 35.28 72.50 35.54
N SER A 8 35.11 73.10 34.35
CA SER A 8 35.10 72.53 32.99
C SER A 8 33.74 72.22 32.34
N PRO A 9 33.57 72.54 31.03
CA PRO A 9 32.28 72.79 30.41
C PRO A 9 31.75 71.53 29.72
N VAL A 10 30.55 71.09 30.10
CA VAL A 10 29.75 70.16 29.29
C VAL A 10 28.30 70.66 29.32
N PRO A 11 27.64 70.79 28.16
CA PRO A 11 26.28 71.35 28.09
C PRO A 11 25.31 70.50 28.91
N THR A 12 24.50 71.19 29.71
CA THR A 12 23.43 70.61 30.51
C THR A 12 22.24 70.31 29.60
N LEU A 13 21.96 69.03 29.33
CA LEU A 13 20.71 68.59 28.73
C LEU A 13 19.71 68.27 29.85
N ARG A 14 18.54 68.89 29.83
CA ARG A 14 17.42 68.60 30.76
C ARG A 14 16.35 67.84 30.00
N PHE A 15 15.81 66.75 30.57
CA PHE A 15 14.53 66.18 30.15
C PHE A 15 13.64 65.76 31.32
N LEU A 16 12.35 65.78 31.00
CA LEU A 16 11.15 65.65 31.82
C LEU A 16 10.82 64.17 32.02
N LEU A 17 10.54 63.76 33.26
CA LEU A 17 10.15 62.39 33.63
C LEU A 17 8.65 62.16 33.36
N CYS A 18 8.33 61.11 32.61
CA CYS A 18 7.01 60.47 32.65
C CYS A 18 7.24 58.99 32.98
N PHE A 19 6.62 58.51 34.06
CA PHE A 19 6.85 57.18 34.61
C PHE A 19 5.95 56.15 33.94
N THR A 20 6.56 55.20 33.23
CA THR A 20 6.27 53.75 33.29
C THR A 20 7.49 53.02 32.72
N THR A 21 8.18 52.25 33.57
CA THR A 21 9.16 51.18 33.28
C THR A 21 9.99 51.26 31.99
N SER A 22 11.27 51.67 32.05
CA SER A 22 12.40 51.15 31.25
C SER A 22 13.76 51.87 31.45
N ILE A 23 14.81 51.21 30.94
CA ILE A 23 16.28 51.23 31.15
C ILE A 23 17.04 52.55 30.87
N LEU A 24 18.22 52.72 31.52
CA LEU A 24 19.20 53.80 31.30
C LEU A 24 20.36 53.32 30.39
N VAL A 25 20.52 53.90 29.19
CA VAL A 25 21.69 53.66 28.30
C VAL A 25 22.58 54.91 28.27
N ILE A 26 23.89 54.76 28.55
CA ILE A 26 24.88 55.84 28.53
C ILE A 26 25.89 55.61 27.39
N LEU A 27 26.01 56.55 26.45
CA LEU A 27 26.99 56.52 25.36
C LEU A 27 28.22 57.40 25.67
N PHE A 28 29.43 56.86 25.48
CA PHE A 28 30.70 57.60 25.62
C PHE A 28 31.33 57.94 24.26
N SER A 29 32.03 59.08 24.21
CA SER A 29 32.37 59.84 23.00
C SER A 29 33.56 59.33 22.16
N ALA A 30 33.89 58.04 22.12
CA ALA A 30 35.02 57.58 21.28
C ALA A 30 34.95 56.14 20.72
N ALA A 31 33.96 55.35 21.10
CA ALA A 31 33.62 54.06 20.47
C ALA A 31 32.22 53.69 20.99
N PRO A 32 31.26 53.25 20.16
CA PRO A 32 29.97 52.82 20.68
C PRO A 32 30.21 51.63 21.62
N ARG A 33 29.95 51.82 22.92
CA ARG A 33 29.95 50.78 23.94
C ARG A 33 28.53 50.68 24.45
N ILE A 34 27.91 49.53 24.25
CA ILE A 34 26.62 49.18 24.86
C ILE A 34 26.93 48.60 26.23
N VAL A 35 26.35 49.16 27.29
CA VAL A 35 26.57 48.70 28.67
C VAL A 35 25.31 47.98 29.13
N LEU A 36 25.42 46.68 29.39
CA LEU A 36 24.36 45.87 29.98
C LEU A 36 24.64 45.68 31.48
N ALA A 37 23.66 45.96 32.34
CA ALA A 37 23.77 45.76 33.78
C ALA A 37 22.76 44.69 34.24
N GLN A 38 23.23 43.73 35.01
CA GLN A 38 22.45 42.64 35.62
C GLN A 38 21.93 43.11 36.98
N THR A 39 20.62 43.16 37.20
CA THR A 39 20.05 43.61 38.49
C THR A 39 19.47 42.53 39.40
N ASP A 40 19.19 41.31 38.91
CA ASP A 40 18.54 40.29 39.76
C ASP A 40 18.62 38.82 39.29
N GLY A 41 19.50 38.49 38.34
CA GLY A 41 19.63 37.10 37.86
C GLY A 41 18.60 36.69 36.80
N SER A 42 17.72 37.61 36.39
CA SER A 42 16.88 37.53 35.19
C SER A 42 17.22 38.69 34.24
N PHE A 43 17.29 38.42 32.94
CA PHE A 43 17.42 39.47 31.92
C PHE A 43 16.01 39.90 31.48
N HIS A 44 15.65 41.16 31.72
CA HIS A 44 14.46 41.77 31.13
C HIS A 44 14.88 42.72 30.02
N PHE A 45 14.46 42.46 28.78
CA PHE A 45 14.67 43.33 27.63
C PHE A 45 13.34 43.96 27.21
N GLU A 46 13.24 45.29 27.30
CA GLU A 46 12.24 46.08 26.58
C GLU A 46 13.00 47.24 25.91
N ALA A 47 13.34 47.05 24.63
CA ALA A 47 13.95 48.00 23.67
C ALA A 47 15.26 48.73 24.05
N ALA A 48 16.26 48.66 23.16
CA ALA A 48 17.49 49.48 23.23
C ALA A 48 17.58 50.43 22.02
N ILE A 49 17.64 51.73 22.26
CA ILE A 49 17.82 52.74 21.20
C ILE A 49 19.32 53.06 21.08
N ILE A 50 19.94 52.76 19.93
CA ILE A 50 21.35 53.01 19.65
C ILE A 50 21.47 54.20 18.70
N GLU A 51 22.16 55.28 19.12
CA GLU A 51 22.44 56.44 18.27
C GLU A 51 23.78 56.26 17.53
N LEU A 52 23.74 55.93 16.24
CA LEU A 52 24.91 55.93 15.36
C LEU A 52 25.05 57.31 14.70
N LYS A 53 26.13 58.04 15.01
CA LYS A 53 26.38 59.37 14.43
C LYS A 53 26.92 59.28 13.01
N SER A 54 26.03 59.07 12.05
CA SER A 54 26.01 59.75 10.75
C SER A 54 24.79 59.25 9.97
N GLU A 55 23.81 60.13 9.77
CA GLU A 55 22.63 59.95 8.89
C GLU A 55 21.50 59.05 9.40
N GLY A 56 20.74 59.54 10.39
CA GLY A 56 19.39 59.02 10.72
C GLY A 56 19.29 58.22 12.02
N PHE A 57 18.09 58.17 12.59
CA PHE A 57 17.77 57.27 13.71
C PHE A 57 17.53 55.87 13.17
N VAL A 58 18.32 54.92 13.65
CA VAL A 58 18.15 53.50 13.38
C VAL A 58 17.88 52.82 14.72
N GLY A 59 16.67 52.30 14.89
CA GLY A 59 16.30 51.50 16.05
C GLY A 59 16.71 50.04 15.82
N TYR A 60 17.17 49.36 16.87
CA TYR A 60 17.44 47.93 16.84
C TYR A 60 16.66 47.25 17.96
N GLU A 61 15.92 46.19 17.64
CA GLU A 61 15.28 45.33 18.63
C GLU A 61 16.00 43.98 18.64
N LEU A 62 16.32 43.49 19.83
CA LEU A 62 16.90 42.15 19.99
C LEU A 62 15.82 41.13 19.66
N ASN A 63 16.04 40.32 18.63
CA ASN A 63 15.09 39.34 18.14
C ASN A 63 15.34 37.97 18.79
N SER A 64 16.59 37.52 18.84
CA SER A 64 17.00 36.31 19.55
C SER A 64 18.39 36.46 20.17
N SER A 65 18.66 35.66 21.20
CA SER A 65 19.99 35.56 21.80
C SER A 65 20.28 34.14 22.26
N GLU A 66 21.44 33.61 21.91
CA GLU A 66 21.99 32.38 22.51
C GLU A 66 23.27 32.72 23.26
N LEU A 67 23.39 32.27 24.51
CA LEU A 67 24.54 32.56 25.37
C LEU A 67 25.23 31.25 25.80
N ALA A 68 26.55 31.25 25.74
CA ALA A 68 27.42 30.14 26.09
C ALA A 68 28.68 30.62 26.82
N ASP A 69 28.77 30.30 28.12
CA ASP A 69 29.86 30.71 29.00
C ASP A 69 30.16 32.22 28.96
N SER A 70 31.20 32.61 28.22
CA SER A 70 31.66 33.99 28.06
C SER A 70 31.36 34.55 26.68
N TRP A 71 30.57 33.86 25.86
CA TRP A 71 30.22 34.24 24.51
C TRP A 71 28.72 34.18 24.30
N GLY A 72 28.23 34.94 23.33
CA GLY A 72 26.83 35.00 22.97
C GLY A 72 26.67 35.39 21.51
N TYR A 73 25.57 34.97 20.94
CA TYR A 73 25.13 35.31 19.60
C TYR A 73 23.83 36.09 19.71
N LEU A 74 23.74 37.23 19.01
CA LEU A 74 22.62 38.16 19.09
C LEU A 74 22.11 38.48 17.68
N THR A 75 20.81 38.41 17.46
CA THR A 75 20.17 38.91 16.23
C THR A 75 19.39 40.18 16.53
N PHE A 76 19.54 41.19 15.68
CA PHE A 76 18.82 42.45 15.79
C PHE A 76 17.94 42.68 14.55
N VAL A 77 16.72 43.17 14.77
CA VAL A 77 15.84 43.69 13.71
C VAL A 77 16.05 45.20 13.63
N GLN A 78 16.38 45.69 12.44
CA GLN A 78 16.59 47.11 12.19
C GLN A 78 15.28 47.80 11.78
N PHE A 79 14.95 48.90 12.46
CA PHE A 79 13.81 49.76 12.14
C PHE A 79 14.28 51.13 11.64
N ALA A 80 13.78 51.52 10.48
CA ALA A 80 14.01 52.84 9.89
C ALA A 80 12.88 53.81 10.28
N GLY A 81 13.17 54.76 11.17
CA GLY A 81 12.29 55.91 11.45
C GLY A 81 11.29 55.72 12.61
N ALA A 82 10.75 56.85 13.08
CA ALA A 82 9.91 56.94 14.28
C ALA A 82 8.43 56.51 14.08
N GLU A 83 8.05 56.04 12.89
CA GLU A 83 6.69 55.59 12.59
C GLU A 83 6.74 54.24 11.85
N ASN A 84 6.27 53.20 12.54
CA ASN A 84 6.16 51.80 12.10
C ASN A 84 5.81 51.64 10.61
N SER A 85 6.62 50.89 9.83
CA SER A 85 6.14 49.91 8.81
C SER A 85 7.19 49.34 7.83
N ARG A 86 8.50 49.59 7.94
CA ARG A 86 9.48 48.87 7.10
C ARG A 86 10.67 48.34 7.89
N ILE A 87 10.74 47.01 7.98
CA ILE A 87 11.92 46.24 8.39
C ILE A 87 12.97 46.44 7.29
N SER A 88 14.12 47.04 7.61
CA SER A 88 15.15 47.36 6.61
C SER A 88 16.33 46.37 6.56
N GLY A 89 16.39 45.42 7.48
CA GLY A 89 17.41 44.38 7.50
C GLY A 89 17.53 43.69 8.86
N PHE A 90 18.12 42.51 8.85
CA PHE A 90 18.61 41.81 10.04
C PHE A 90 20.09 42.15 10.23
N GLN A 91 20.52 42.38 11.47
CA GLN A 91 21.93 42.58 11.78
C GLN A 91 22.36 41.60 12.87
N ILE A 92 23.41 40.83 12.57
CA ILE A 92 23.97 39.81 13.46
C ILE A 92 25.08 40.44 14.32
N ALA A 93 25.25 39.98 15.56
CA ALA A 93 26.38 40.36 16.39
C ALA A 93 26.85 39.22 17.31
N LEU A 94 28.15 39.19 17.58
CA LEU A 94 28.74 38.39 18.65
C LEU A 94 28.79 39.21 19.94
N ALA A 95 28.62 38.56 21.08
CA ALA A 95 28.79 39.14 22.40
C ALA A 95 29.86 38.37 23.18
N GLU A 96 30.78 39.07 23.82
CA GLU A 96 31.79 38.47 24.72
C GLU A 96 31.61 39.05 26.13
N TYR A 97 31.54 38.19 27.14
CA TYR A 97 31.43 38.60 28.53
C TYR A 97 32.81 38.89 29.12
N ASN A 98 33.04 40.16 29.43
CA ASN A 98 34.24 40.62 30.10
C ASN A 98 34.09 40.45 31.62
N HIS A 99 34.61 39.33 32.14
CA HIS A 99 34.57 38.98 33.56
C HIS A 99 35.22 40.01 34.49
N SER A 100 36.20 40.78 34.00
CA SER A 100 36.93 41.74 34.84
C SER A 100 36.11 42.99 35.22
N ILE A 101 35.09 43.28 34.42
CA ILE A 101 34.19 44.43 34.61
C ILE A 101 32.70 44.04 34.66
N ALA A 102 32.40 42.73 34.59
CA ALA A 102 31.06 42.15 34.59
C ALA A 102 30.15 42.76 33.50
N GLN A 103 30.65 42.87 32.27
CA GLN A 103 29.92 43.50 31.15
C GLN A 103 30.08 42.71 29.85
N TRP A 104 29.03 42.66 29.05
CA TRP A 104 29.05 42.13 27.69
C TRP A 104 29.57 43.19 26.70
N GLN A 105 30.52 42.80 25.87
CA GLN A 105 31.00 43.57 24.71
C GLN A 105 30.38 42.99 23.44
N ILE A 106 29.74 43.84 22.64
CA ILE A 106 29.05 43.42 21.41
C ILE A 106 29.88 43.82 20.19
N TYR A 107 30.01 42.90 19.25
CA TYR A 107 30.71 43.02 17.99
C TYR A 107 29.70 42.82 16.85
N PRO A 108 29.24 43.88 16.16
CA PRO A 108 28.31 43.73 15.03
C PRO A 108 29.00 43.13 13.81
N GLU A 109 28.30 42.26 13.09
CA GLU A 109 28.75 41.66 11.83
C GLU A 109 29.12 42.74 10.81
N GLY A 110 30.18 42.50 10.04
CA GLY A 110 30.75 43.44 9.07
C GLY A 110 31.67 44.51 9.67
N THR A 111 31.95 44.46 10.98
CA THR A 111 32.93 45.35 11.62
C THR A 111 34.27 44.65 11.84
N MET A 112 35.39 45.37 11.71
CA MET A 112 36.74 44.79 11.94
C MET A 112 36.91 44.12 13.33
N PRO A 113 36.28 44.61 14.42
CA PRO A 113 36.26 43.90 15.70
C PRO A 113 35.50 42.57 15.70
N TYR A 114 34.51 42.40 14.82
CA TYR A 114 33.75 41.15 14.67
C TYR A 114 34.62 40.03 14.16
N ASP A 115 35.41 40.24 13.10
CA ASP A 115 36.28 39.20 12.54
C ASP A 115 37.33 38.72 13.57
N ALA A 116 37.83 39.64 14.38
CA ALA A 116 38.76 39.34 15.47
C ALA A 116 38.10 38.65 16.68
N ALA A 117 36.81 38.89 16.89
CA ALA A 117 36.02 38.22 17.92
C ALA A 117 35.61 36.82 17.46
N LEU A 118 35.20 36.66 16.20
CA LEU A 118 34.77 35.41 15.58
C LEU A 118 35.81 34.30 15.74
N ALA A 119 37.09 34.61 15.56
CA ALA A 119 38.20 33.67 15.74
C ALA A 119 38.39 33.15 17.19
N LYS A 120 37.68 33.71 18.17
CA LYS A 120 37.75 33.33 19.60
C LYS A 120 36.47 32.68 20.12
N VAL A 121 35.41 32.70 19.31
CA VAL A 121 34.11 32.11 19.64
C VAL A 121 34.24 30.58 19.62
N PRO A 122 33.57 29.83 20.51
CA PRO A 122 33.51 28.37 20.42
C PRO A 122 32.99 27.88 19.05
N ASP A 123 33.60 26.82 18.50
CA ASP A 123 33.33 26.34 17.12
C ASP A 123 31.84 26.12 16.81
N TRP A 124 31.06 25.65 17.78
CA TRP A 124 29.62 25.42 17.60
C TRP A 124 28.81 26.72 17.50
N LEU A 125 29.24 27.79 18.19
CA LEU A 125 28.59 29.11 18.16
C LEU A 125 29.05 29.90 16.93
N GLN A 126 30.25 29.65 16.40
CA GLN A 126 30.67 30.12 15.07
C GLN A 126 29.80 29.50 13.95
N TRP A 127 29.42 28.23 14.11
CA TRP A 127 28.59 27.53 13.12
C TRP A 127 27.15 28.06 13.06
N LEU A 128 26.53 28.36 14.22
CA LEU A 128 25.22 29.04 14.29
C LEU A 128 25.25 30.42 13.62
N ALA A 129 26.31 31.20 13.88
CA ALA A 129 26.48 32.51 13.25
C ALA A 129 26.55 32.44 11.71
N LEU A 130 27.20 31.39 11.18
CA LEU A 130 27.24 31.12 9.74
C LEU A 130 25.88 30.68 9.20
N LEU A 131 25.16 29.83 9.92
CA LEU A 131 23.84 29.30 9.52
C LEU A 131 22.78 30.40 9.40
N GLU A 132 22.74 31.34 10.34
CA GLU A 132 21.78 32.46 10.33
C GLU A 132 22.15 33.55 9.32
N SER A 133 23.44 33.74 9.01
CA SER A 133 23.84 34.61 7.89
C SER A 133 23.33 34.08 6.54
N GLN A 134 23.26 32.75 6.38
CA GLN A 134 22.83 32.08 5.15
C GLN A 134 21.31 31.97 4.98
N ARG A 135 20.53 32.11 6.06
CA ARG A 135 19.05 32.19 5.99
C ARG A 135 18.53 33.54 5.46
N SER A 136 19.40 34.55 5.33
CA SER A 136 18.98 35.92 5.03
C SER A 136 18.97 36.33 3.54
N ASP A 137 19.31 35.43 2.62
CA ASP A 137 19.26 35.71 1.17
C ASP A 137 18.35 34.72 0.42
N PRO A 138 17.08 35.08 0.16
CA PRO A 138 16.13 34.24 -0.58
C PRO A 138 16.23 34.43 -2.10
N SER A 139 17.36 34.90 -2.66
CA SER A 139 17.42 35.32 -4.07
C SER A 139 18.58 34.74 -4.89
N ASP A 140 18.75 33.41 -4.91
CA ASP A 140 19.58 32.78 -5.96
C ASP A 140 18.95 31.52 -6.57
N SER A 141 17.98 31.73 -7.46
CA SER A 141 17.32 30.72 -8.31
C SER A 141 18.17 30.34 -9.53
N GLY A 142 19.49 30.15 -9.36
CA GLY A 142 20.46 30.41 -10.42
C GLY A 142 21.38 29.27 -10.91
N LEU A 143 21.33 28.05 -10.39
CA LEU A 143 22.21 26.96 -10.85
C LEU A 143 21.40 25.74 -11.30
N GLY A 144 20.99 25.79 -12.57
CA GLY A 144 20.22 24.76 -13.24
C GLY A 144 21.02 23.49 -13.54
N GLY A 145 20.61 22.40 -12.89
CA GLY A 145 20.88 21.03 -13.29
C GLY A 145 19.79 20.15 -12.71
N THR A 146 19.10 19.37 -13.53
CA THR A 146 18.25 18.26 -13.07
C THR A 146 19.17 17.12 -12.67
N TYR A 147 19.05 16.62 -11.44
CA TYR A 147 19.85 15.50 -10.96
C TYR A 147 18.98 14.23 -10.90
N GLU A 148 19.59 13.12 -11.28
CA GLU A 148 19.04 11.79 -11.06
C GLU A 148 19.72 11.19 -9.83
N ILE A 149 18.90 10.73 -8.87
CA ILE A 149 19.30 10.08 -7.64
C ILE A 149 18.76 8.64 -7.71
N PRO A 150 19.62 7.61 -7.59
CA PRO A 150 19.23 6.23 -7.87
C PRO A 150 18.29 5.61 -6.83
N GLY A 151 18.11 6.20 -5.64
CA GLY A 151 17.15 5.69 -4.68
C GLY A 151 16.56 6.73 -3.74
N LEU A 152 15.72 6.24 -2.84
CA LEU A 152 15.07 6.99 -1.77
C LEU A 152 15.78 6.73 -0.42
N PRO A 153 15.63 7.60 0.61
CA PRO A 153 16.38 7.48 1.87
C PRO A 153 15.92 6.35 2.80
N TRP A 154 15.36 5.27 2.26
CA TRP A 154 14.94 4.07 2.98
C TRP A 154 15.27 2.80 2.17
N LYS A 155 14.98 1.63 2.73
CA LYS A 155 15.37 0.35 2.11
C LYS A 155 14.66 0.17 0.75
N PRO A 156 15.34 -0.30 -0.31
CA PRO A 156 14.68 -0.76 -1.53
C PRO A 156 13.63 -1.83 -1.24
N ASN A 157 12.57 -1.88 -2.05
CA ASN A 157 11.37 -2.71 -1.86
C ASN A 157 10.65 -2.47 -0.53
N THR A 158 10.74 -1.25 0.00
CA THR A 158 9.90 -0.83 1.12
C THR A 158 9.32 0.55 0.81
N SER A 159 8.32 0.96 1.56
CA SER A 159 7.59 2.20 1.28
C SER A 159 7.49 3.09 2.51
N TRP A 160 7.70 4.39 2.34
CA TRP A 160 7.67 5.39 3.42
C TRP A 160 6.69 6.52 3.09
N ARG A 161 6.14 7.18 4.11
CA ARG A 161 5.12 8.22 3.93
C ARG A 161 5.75 9.52 3.46
N TYR A 162 5.12 10.21 2.52
CA TYR A 162 5.56 11.53 2.06
C TYR A 162 4.89 12.63 2.86
N ASN A 163 5.53 13.00 3.98
CA ASN A 163 4.93 13.93 4.93
C ASN A 163 4.96 15.36 4.39
N GLN A 164 6.11 15.87 3.92
CA GLN A 164 6.22 17.26 3.45
C GLN A 164 7.12 17.38 2.22
N GLY A 165 6.79 18.32 1.34
CA GLY A 165 7.46 18.55 0.07
C GLY A 165 8.22 19.89 -0.04
N PRO A 166 9.06 20.04 -1.08
CA PRO A 166 10.06 21.10 -1.19
C PRO A 166 9.53 22.49 -1.56
N ALA A 167 8.24 22.69 -1.72
CA ALA A 167 7.59 23.97 -1.96
C ALA A 167 6.63 24.37 -0.82
N GLU A 168 6.75 23.77 0.37
CA GLU A 168 6.02 24.22 1.56
C GLU A 168 6.62 25.51 2.16
N PRO A 169 5.77 26.44 2.69
CA PRO A 169 6.24 27.76 3.15
C PRO A 169 7.25 27.75 4.30
N ASP A 170 7.26 26.69 5.10
CA ASP A 170 8.12 26.47 6.26
C ASP A 170 9.35 25.60 5.96
N HIS A 171 9.38 24.90 4.82
CA HIS A 171 10.44 23.97 4.41
C HIS A 171 10.77 24.05 2.90
N PRO A 172 11.20 25.22 2.38
CA PRO A 172 11.54 25.34 0.97
C PRO A 172 12.79 24.52 0.63
N ASN A 173 12.67 23.70 -0.41
CA ASN A 173 13.70 22.85 -1.02
C ASN A 173 14.08 21.59 -0.21
N GLU A 174 13.20 21.13 0.68
CA GLU A 174 13.45 20.00 1.58
C GLU A 174 12.31 18.97 1.55
N PHE A 175 12.60 17.72 1.91
CA PHE A 175 11.65 16.63 1.94
C PHE A 175 11.57 16.06 3.36
N ASP A 176 10.36 15.76 3.83
CA ASP A 176 10.16 14.93 5.00
C ASP A 176 9.51 13.60 4.62
N PHE A 177 10.24 12.52 4.87
CA PHE A 177 9.74 11.17 4.69
C PHE A 177 9.49 10.53 6.05
N GLY A 178 8.22 10.30 6.36
CA GLY A 178 7.77 9.64 7.59
C GLY A 178 8.00 8.15 7.55
N THR A 179 8.34 7.56 8.70
CA THR A 179 8.43 6.10 8.81
C THR A 179 7.07 5.45 8.47
N PRO A 180 7.06 4.20 7.96
CA PRO A 180 5.82 3.54 7.50
C PRO A 180 4.76 3.52 8.61
N VAL A 181 5.17 3.14 9.82
CA VAL A 181 4.34 3.18 11.02
C VAL A 181 4.64 4.43 11.82
N ARG A 182 3.64 5.32 11.94
CA ARG A 182 3.78 6.60 12.66
C ARG A 182 4.24 6.37 14.10
N GLY A 183 5.32 7.07 14.48
CA GLY A 183 5.86 7.00 15.84
C GLY A 183 6.82 5.83 16.09
N VAL A 184 7.08 4.98 15.09
CA VAL A 184 8.07 3.90 15.19
C VAL A 184 9.38 4.31 14.49
N PRO A 185 10.55 4.18 15.14
CA PRO A 185 11.84 4.43 14.51
C PRO A 185 12.20 3.35 13.49
N GLU A 186 12.55 3.78 12.28
CA GLU A 186 12.96 2.91 11.19
C GLU A 186 14.32 3.30 10.60
N ASN A 187 14.98 2.37 9.89
CA ASN A 187 16.32 2.57 9.33
C ASN A 187 16.31 3.47 8.10
N VAL A 188 17.19 4.47 8.11
CA VAL A 188 17.49 5.36 6.98
C VAL A 188 18.61 4.75 6.15
N TYR A 189 18.47 4.79 4.83
CA TYR A 189 19.44 4.23 3.90
C TYR A 189 20.01 5.31 2.99
N ALA A 190 21.23 5.10 2.51
CA ALA A 190 21.86 5.99 1.56
C ALA A 190 21.12 5.93 0.22
N ALA A 191 20.50 7.05 -0.17
CA ALA A 191 19.87 7.21 -1.48
C ALA A 191 20.90 7.16 -2.63
N GLU A 192 22.20 7.28 -2.33
CA GLU A 192 23.27 7.17 -3.32
C GLU A 192 24.64 6.81 -2.73
N SER A 193 25.52 6.26 -3.58
CA SER A 193 26.94 6.04 -3.27
C SER A 193 27.72 7.36 -3.21
N GLY A 194 28.58 7.51 -2.21
CA GLY A 194 29.42 8.70 -2.07
C GLY A 194 30.40 8.63 -0.92
N THR A 195 30.78 9.80 -0.41
CA THR A 195 31.67 9.93 0.75
C THR A 195 31.08 10.86 1.78
N VAL A 196 31.19 10.49 3.07
CA VAL A 196 30.76 11.38 4.16
C VAL A 196 31.66 12.61 4.18
N VAL A 197 31.09 13.81 4.07
CA VAL A 197 31.83 15.09 4.08
C VAL A 197 31.52 15.97 5.28
N GLY A 198 30.52 15.58 6.06
CA GLY A 198 30.17 16.17 7.34
C GLY A 198 29.28 15.22 8.12
N ASN A 199 29.39 15.27 9.45
CA ASN A 199 28.38 14.76 10.36
C ASN A 199 28.40 15.56 11.67
N SER A 200 27.24 15.68 12.30
CA SER A 200 27.13 16.34 13.61
C SER A 200 25.79 15.98 14.22
N GLY A 201 25.78 15.53 15.48
CA GLY A 201 24.55 15.18 16.18
C GLY A 201 23.73 14.14 15.42
N THR A 202 22.57 14.55 14.90
CA THR A 202 21.63 13.70 14.15
C THR A 202 21.66 13.94 12.63
N CYS A 203 22.72 14.59 12.14
CA CYS A 203 22.88 15.02 10.75
C CYS A 203 24.07 14.38 10.08
N MET A 204 23.95 14.09 8.78
CA MET A 204 25.05 13.62 7.94
C MET A 204 24.93 14.13 6.49
N TRP A 205 26.08 14.36 5.85
CA TRP A 205 26.19 14.73 4.44
C TRP A 205 26.99 13.69 3.68
N VAL A 206 26.41 13.20 2.58
CA VAL A 206 27.06 12.27 1.63
C VAL A 206 27.29 13.01 0.31
N GLN A 207 28.55 13.12 -0.11
CA GLN A 207 28.94 13.78 -1.36
C GLN A 207 29.15 12.77 -2.48
N ARG A 208 28.44 12.97 -3.59
CA ARG A 208 28.57 12.22 -4.82
C ARG A 208 29.91 12.51 -5.50
N PRO A 209 30.68 11.49 -5.94
CA PRO A 209 32.01 11.71 -6.51
C PRO A 209 32.03 12.36 -7.90
N SER A 210 30.98 12.15 -8.71
CA SER A 210 30.94 12.54 -10.13
C SER A 210 30.83 14.05 -10.35
N ASP A 211 29.98 14.71 -9.59
CA ASP A 211 29.60 16.12 -9.75
C ASP A 211 29.74 16.94 -8.45
N GLY A 212 29.99 16.27 -7.33
CA GLY A 212 30.11 16.90 -6.01
C GLY A 212 28.78 17.24 -5.34
N LEU A 213 27.63 16.80 -5.88
CA LEU A 213 26.32 16.95 -5.24
C LEU A 213 26.36 16.39 -3.82
N ARG A 214 25.75 17.08 -2.86
CA ARG A 214 25.69 16.64 -1.46
C ARG A 214 24.25 16.32 -1.07
N LEU A 215 24.02 15.11 -0.59
CA LEU A 215 22.77 14.66 -0.01
C LEU A 215 22.85 14.85 1.50
N PHE A 216 21.88 15.53 2.08
CA PHE A 216 21.78 15.80 3.50
C PHE A 216 20.70 14.92 4.14
N TYR A 217 21.03 14.32 5.27
CA TYR A 217 20.14 13.48 6.06
C TYR A 217 20.10 14.01 7.49
N GLN A 218 18.90 14.30 8.00
CA GLN A 218 18.67 14.77 9.37
C GLN A 218 17.63 13.89 10.08
N HIS A 219 17.63 13.99 11.42
CA HIS A 219 16.83 13.17 12.32
C HIS A 219 17.21 11.68 12.30
N ILE A 220 18.49 11.37 12.08
CA ILE A 220 19.06 10.03 12.33
C ILE A 220 19.66 9.98 13.74
N ALA A 221 19.49 8.88 14.47
CA ALA A 221 19.98 8.70 15.83
C ALA A 221 21.49 9.03 15.92
N SER A 222 21.85 9.90 16.86
CA SER A 222 23.22 10.40 16.97
C SER A 222 24.24 9.31 17.28
N THR A 223 23.81 8.22 17.93
CA THR A 223 24.64 7.03 18.17
C THR A 223 25.02 6.31 16.90
N ASP A 224 24.17 6.36 15.88
CA ASP A 224 24.41 5.69 14.61
C ASP A 224 25.29 6.58 13.71
N ILE A 225 24.99 7.88 13.67
CA ILE A 225 25.77 8.88 12.91
C ILE A 225 27.21 8.99 13.42
N ALA A 226 27.44 8.81 14.72
CA ALA A 226 28.78 8.79 15.32
C ALA A 226 29.70 7.66 14.80
N ASN A 227 29.15 6.66 14.11
CA ASN A 227 29.93 5.60 13.47
C ASN A 227 30.62 6.04 12.18
N TYR A 228 30.25 7.20 11.63
CA TYR A 228 30.81 7.74 10.41
C TYR A 228 31.80 8.86 10.72
N THR A 229 32.77 9.07 9.84
CA THR A 229 33.72 10.19 9.90
C THR A 229 33.93 10.79 8.52
N ASN A 230 34.40 12.03 8.44
CA ASN A 230 34.71 12.65 7.15
C ASN A 230 35.70 11.80 6.34
N GLY A 231 35.32 11.47 5.11
CA GLY A 231 36.02 10.56 4.20
C GLY A 231 35.51 9.12 4.21
N THR A 232 34.53 8.76 5.06
CA THR A 232 33.96 7.41 5.07
C THR A 232 33.24 7.14 3.74
N PRO A 233 33.59 6.08 2.98
CA PRO A 233 32.85 5.72 1.78
C PRO A 233 31.47 5.16 2.17
N ILE A 234 30.45 5.57 1.42
CA ILE A 234 29.08 5.11 1.54
C ILE A 234 28.70 4.46 0.21
N THR A 235 28.13 3.26 0.25
CA THR A 235 27.51 2.64 -0.92
C THR A 235 26.02 2.95 -0.94
N TYR A 236 25.45 2.99 -2.14
CA TYR A 236 24.01 3.01 -2.34
C TYR A 236 23.32 1.92 -1.49
N SER A 237 22.17 2.25 -0.91
CA SER A 237 21.41 1.40 0.01
C SER A 237 22.20 0.88 1.23
N GLN A 238 23.25 1.60 1.65
CA GLN A 238 23.88 1.34 2.94
C GLN A 238 23.00 1.91 4.06
N ASN A 239 22.73 1.11 5.10
CA ASN A 239 22.05 1.61 6.30
C ASN A 239 22.92 2.69 6.98
N LEU A 240 22.33 3.85 7.23
CA LEU A 240 22.95 5.03 7.83
C LEU A 240 22.62 5.18 9.33
N GLY A 241 21.60 4.48 9.82
CA GLY A 241 21.10 4.55 11.20
C GLY A 241 19.58 4.61 11.28
N LYS A 242 19.03 4.69 12.49
CA LYS A 242 17.57 4.80 12.70
C LYS A 242 17.10 6.24 12.80
N THR A 243 15.87 6.52 12.36
CA THR A 243 15.21 7.81 12.62
C THR A 243 15.06 8.08 14.12
N THR A 244 15.09 9.36 14.52
CA THR A 244 14.95 9.82 15.90
C THR A 244 14.07 11.06 16.00
N ILE A 245 13.40 11.24 17.13
CA ILE A 245 12.68 12.47 17.48
C ILE A 245 13.59 13.54 18.11
N SER A 246 14.87 13.21 18.32
CA SER A 246 15.83 14.14 18.88
C SER A 246 16.13 15.27 17.87
N PRO A 247 16.11 16.55 18.29
CA PRO A 247 16.43 17.67 17.40
C PRO A 247 17.91 17.68 16.98
N GLY A 248 18.80 17.08 17.79
CA GLY A 248 20.22 16.87 17.49
C GLY A 248 20.97 18.10 16.98
N CYS A 249 21.12 18.21 15.66
CA CYS A 249 21.87 19.26 14.94
C CYS A 249 21.05 20.53 14.60
N GLY A 250 19.77 20.58 14.96
CA GLY A 250 18.90 21.74 14.76
C GLY A 250 17.44 21.35 14.49
N GLY A 251 16.54 22.34 14.51
CA GLY A 251 15.11 22.13 14.22
C GLY A 251 14.32 21.44 15.33
N THR A 252 13.07 21.10 15.03
CA THR A 252 12.17 20.35 15.89
C THR A 252 11.60 19.18 15.12
N SER A 253 11.44 18.02 15.77
CA SER A 253 10.82 16.85 15.16
C SER A 253 9.49 16.56 15.85
N THR A 254 8.42 16.39 15.06
CA THR A 254 7.07 16.04 15.56
C THR A 254 6.84 14.52 15.61
N GLY A 255 7.80 13.72 15.14
CA GLY A 255 7.71 12.26 15.07
C GLY A 255 8.87 11.64 14.28
N HIS A 256 8.92 10.31 14.20
CA HIS A 256 9.97 9.63 13.43
C HIS A 256 9.83 9.89 11.92
N HIS A 257 10.81 10.57 11.35
CA HIS A 257 10.95 10.86 9.92
C HIS A 257 12.43 11.07 9.59
N VAL A 258 12.76 11.13 8.30
CA VAL A 258 14.04 11.66 7.80
C VAL A 258 13.76 12.96 7.07
N HIS A 259 14.48 14.01 7.48
CA HIS A 259 14.53 15.29 6.78
C HIS A 259 15.67 15.21 5.77
N PHE A 260 15.36 15.40 4.48
CA PHE A 260 16.23 15.10 3.36
C PHE A 260 16.31 16.28 2.40
N SER A 261 17.53 16.68 1.99
CA SER A 261 17.71 17.81 1.07
C SER A 261 19.01 17.73 0.28
N PHE A 262 19.14 18.60 -0.73
CA PHE A 262 20.27 18.63 -1.65
C PHE A 262 21.07 19.92 -1.49
N TYR A 263 22.39 19.82 -1.55
CA TYR A 263 23.30 20.96 -1.46
C TYR A 263 24.24 21.04 -2.65
N GLN A 264 24.56 22.28 -3.03
CA GLN A 264 25.53 22.57 -4.07
C GLN A 264 26.90 21.92 -3.80
N PRO A 265 27.65 21.57 -4.87
CA PRO A 265 29.04 21.16 -4.75
C PRO A 265 29.85 22.17 -3.93
N ASN A 266 30.62 21.67 -2.95
CA ASN A 266 31.40 22.45 -1.98
C ASN A 266 30.60 23.14 -0.85
N GLY A 267 29.28 22.91 -0.73
CA GLY A 267 28.46 23.44 0.36
C GLY A 267 27.93 24.86 0.13
N GLY A 268 27.69 25.23 -1.13
CA GLY A 268 27.25 26.56 -1.56
C GLY A 268 25.78 26.94 -1.30
N GLY A 269 25.03 26.12 -0.56
CA GLY A 269 23.60 26.34 -0.26
C GLY A 269 22.71 25.17 -0.64
N ILE A 270 21.45 25.19 -0.17
CA ILE A 270 20.41 24.20 -0.54
C ILE A 270 19.99 24.42 -2.00
N LEU A 271 19.80 23.33 -2.73
CA LEU A 271 19.32 23.33 -4.11
C LEU A 271 17.80 23.14 -4.17
N ASP A 272 17.14 23.87 -5.06
CA ASP A 272 15.75 23.60 -5.45
C ASP A 272 15.67 22.27 -6.20
N PRO A 273 14.95 21.26 -5.67
CA PRO A 273 14.85 19.95 -6.27
C PRO A 273 13.84 19.87 -7.43
N GLN A 274 13.17 20.96 -7.82
CA GLN A 274 12.24 20.97 -8.95
C GLN A 274 12.86 20.35 -10.21
N GLY A 275 12.23 19.27 -10.71
CA GLY A 275 12.68 18.49 -11.87
C GLY A 275 13.79 17.47 -11.58
N PHE A 276 14.16 17.24 -10.32
CA PHE A 276 15.04 16.13 -9.96
C PHE A 276 14.27 14.81 -10.06
N ILE A 277 15.00 13.73 -10.32
CA ILE A 277 14.46 12.37 -10.40
C ILE A 277 15.00 11.57 -9.22
N LEU A 278 14.12 11.06 -8.36
CA LEU A 278 14.43 10.27 -7.16
C LEU A 278 13.88 8.85 -7.34
N ASN A 279 14.73 7.87 -7.64
CA ASN A 279 14.27 6.50 -7.91
C ASN A 279 13.15 6.45 -8.99
N GLY A 280 13.29 7.23 -10.05
CA GLY A 280 12.27 7.39 -11.10
C GLY A 280 11.14 8.38 -10.79
N TRP A 281 11.01 8.88 -9.56
CA TRP A 281 10.03 9.91 -9.21
C TRP A 281 10.51 11.31 -9.56
N GLU A 282 9.83 11.99 -10.47
CA GLU A 282 10.10 13.40 -10.80
C GLU A 282 9.50 14.32 -9.72
N VAL A 283 10.30 15.27 -9.24
CA VAL A 283 9.86 16.30 -8.29
C VAL A 283 9.14 17.43 -9.04
N VAL A 284 7.84 17.61 -8.78
CA VAL A 284 7.00 18.66 -9.38
C VAL A 284 6.29 19.46 -8.29
N GLY A 285 6.82 20.63 -7.95
CA GLY A 285 6.33 21.46 -6.84
C GLY A 285 6.39 20.72 -5.51
N ASN A 286 5.23 20.51 -4.89
CA ASN A 286 5.06 19.70 -3.66
C ASN A 286 4.66 18.25 -3.94
N THR A 287 4.85 17.76 -5.16
CA THR A 287 4.41 16.43 -5.57
C THR A 287 5.55 15.62 -6.15
N LEU A 288 5.43 14.30 -6.06
CA LEU A 288 6.29 13.33 -6.73
C LEU A 288 5.47 12.65 -7.82
N VAL A 289 6.01 12.58 -9.05
CA VAL A 289 5.31 12.04 -10.22
C VAL A 289 6.12 10.89 -10.82
N LYS A 290 5.51 9.72 -10.99
CA LYS A 290 6.13 8.56 -11.65
C LYS A 290 5.06 7.80 -12.43
N ASP A 291 5.32 7.49 -13.70
CA ASP A 291 4.44 6.66 -14.55
C ASP A 291 2.96 7.08 -14.58
N GLY A 292 2.68 8.39 -14.43
CA GLY A 292 1.33 8.95 -14.40
C GLY A 292 0.69 9.00 -13.01
N GLU A 293 1.28 8.35 -12.01
CA GLU A 293 0.94 8.49 -10.60
C GLU A 293 1.48 9.82 -10.06
N THR A 294 0.69 10.50 -9.22
CA THR A 294 1.07 11.74 -8.57
C THR A 294 0.83 11.63 -7.07
N VAL A 295 1.90 11.68 -6.29
CA VAL A 295 1.87 11.64 -4.82
C VAL A 295 1.99 13.06 -4.28
N PRO A 296 0.93 13.63 -3.67
CA PRO A 296 1.00 14.95 -3.05
C PRO A 296 1.79 14.94 -1.73
N ALA A 297 2.29 16.09 -1.28
CA ALA A 297 2.77 16.22 0.09
C ALA A 297 1.63 16.00 1.12
N ASN A 298 1.98 15.59 2.35
CA ASN A 298 1.07 15.20 3.42
C ASN A 298 0.18 14.00 3.07
N PHE A 299 0.65 13.15 2.15
CA PHE A 299 -0.06 11.94 1.78
C PHE A 299 0.06 10.90 2.90
N THR A 300 -1.05 10.24 3.22
CA THR A 300 -1.08 9.20 4.25
C THR A 300 -0.48 7.89 3.76
N ASP A 301 -0.48 7.68 2.44
CA ASP A 301 0.01 6.46 1.84
C ASP A 301 1.53 6.55 1.63
N THR A 302 2.13 5.40 1.38
CA THR A 302 3.58 5.25 1.32
C THR A 302 4.07 5.25 -0.12
N ILE A 303 5.19 5.92 -0.36
CA ILE A 303 5.90 5.89 -1.64
C ILE A 303 6.77 4.65 -1.69
N LEU A 304 6.59 3.83 -2.71
CA LEU A 304 7.41 2.65 -2.94
C LEU A 304 8.81 3.05 -3.43
N HIS A 305 9.83 2.52 -2.75
CA HIS A 305 11.20 2.48 -3.27
C HIS A 305 11.35 1.25 -4.18
N SER A 306 10.84 1.37 -5.40
CA SER A 306 10.93 0.32 -6.43
C SER A 306 12.39 -0.02 -6.70
N MET A 307 12.76 -1.30 -6.66
CA MET A 307 14.07 -1.76 -7.12
C MET A 307 14.13 -1.65 -8.65
N LEU A 308 14.47 -0.49 -9.19
CA LEU A 308 15.09 -0.42 -10.50
C LEU A 308 16.60 -0.38 -10.29
N GLU A 309 17.15 -1.46 -9.73
CA GLU A 309 18.59 -1.64 -9.76
C GLU A 309 18.97 -1.95 -11.20
N ASN A 310 19.52 -0.96 -11.92
CA ASN A 310 20.30 -1.20 -13.13
C ASN A 310 21.51 -2.05 -12.71
N LEU A 311 21.38 -3.37 -12.82
CA LEU A 311 22.40 -4.32 -12.39
C LEU A 311 23.61 -4.25 -13.32
N GLU A 312 23.37 -4.04 -14.61
CA GLU A 312 24.42 -4.01 -15.61
C GLU A 312 24.02 -3.22 -16.86
N GLU A 313 24.95 -2.42 -17.38
CA GLU A 313 24.86 -1.80 -18.70
C GLU A 313 25.84 -2.51 -19.65
N ILE A 314 25.34 -2.97 -20.81
CA ILE A 314 26.09 -3.79 -21.77
C ILE A 314 26.01 -3.18 -23.15
N THR A 315 27.16 -2.91 -23.76
CA THR A 315 27.23 -2.50 -25.17
C THR A 315 27.15 -3.72 -26.08
N ILE A 316 26.14 -3.77 -26.96
CA ILE A 316 26.00 -4.79 -28.00
C ILE A 316 26.64 -4.28 -29.30
N PRO A 317 27.72 -4.91 -29.79
CA PRO A 317 28.46 -4.42 -30.95
C PRO A 317 27.72 -4.72 -32.26
N ALA A 318 27.76 -3.75 -33.18
CA ALA A 318 27.15 -3.84 -34.51
C ALA A 318 27.71 -4.97 -35.41
N ASN A 319 28.87 -5.55 -35.06
CA ASN A 319 29.52 -6.61 -35.84
C ASN A 319 28.95 -8.01 -35.61
N GLY A 320 27.90 -8.15 -34.81
CA GLY A 320 27.25 -9.44 -34.54
C GLY A 320 27.95 -10.32 -33.54
N ASN A 321 28.98 -9.84 -32.86
CA ASN A 321 29.57 -10.60 -31.77
C ASN A 321 28.57 -10.71 -30.61
N THR A 322 28.40 -11.92 -30.09
CA THR A 322 27.66 -12.15 -28.85
C THR A 322 28.42 -11.56 -27.67
N VAL A 323 27.73 -10.76 -26.87
CA VAL A 323 28.18 -10.26 -25.57
C VAL A 323 27.38 -10.96 -24.47
N TYR A 324 27.93 -10.97 -23.25
CA TYR A 324 27.31 -11.61 -22.09
C TYR A 324 27.24 -10.61 -20.95
N THR A 325 26.21 -10.69 -20.12
CA THR A 325 26.25 -10.09 -18.78
C THR A 325 27.46 -10.61 -18.01
N THR A 326 28.07 -9.76 -17.20
CA THR A 326 29.08 -10.16 -16.21
C THR A 326 28.45 -10.76 -14.97
N ILE A 327 27.18 -10.46 -14.71
CA ILE A 327 26.37 -11.12 -13.68
C ILE A 327 25.67 -12.36 -14.23
N SER A 328 25.53 -13.37 -13.39
CA SER A 328 24.56 -14.44 -13.65
C SER A 328 23.19 -13.97 -13.18
N LEU A 329 22.19 -14.02 -14.06
CA LEU A 329 20.81 -13.75 -13.68
C LEU A 329 20.32 -14.92 -12.81
N GLU A 330 19.89 -14.62 -11.59
CA GLU A 330 19.39 -15.60 -10.61
C GLU A 330 18.23 -16.39 -11.21
N ALA A 331 18.17 -17.69 -10.95
CA ALA A 331 17.07 -18.51 -11.45
C ALA A 331 15.75 -18.04 -10.83
N GLU A 332 14.68 -18.01 -11.64
CA GLU A 332 13.31 -17.68 -11.18
C GLU A 332 13.15 -16.21 -10.72
N ILE A 333 14.13 -15.36 -11.00
CA ILE A 333 14.03 -13.91 -10.76
C ILE A 333 13.71 -13.21 -12.07
N HIS A 334 12.78 -12.25 -12.02
CA HIS A 334 12.42 -11.44 -13.17
C HIS A 334 13.39 -10.28 -13.36
N TYR A 335 13.70 -10.00 -14.63
CA TYR A 335 14.55 -8.89 -15.04
C TYR A 335 13.90 -8.16 -16.20
N SER A 336 14.07 -6.83 -16.22
CA SER A 336 13.83 -6.04 -17.42
C SER A 336 15.15 -5.78 -18.14
N VAL A 337 15.12 -5.80 -19.46
CA VAL A 337 16.26 -5.48 -20.31
C VAL A 337 15.83 -4.38 -21.26
N THR A 338 16.33 -3.17 -21.02
CA THR A 338 16.04 -2.00 -21.83
C THR A 338 17.13 -1.82 -22.87
N ILE A 339 16.79 -1.99 -24.15
CA ILE A 339 17.69 -1.77 -25.29
C ILE A 339 17.47 -0.38 -25.86
N SER A 340 18.53 0.39 -26.01
CA SER A 340 18.53 1.71 -26.64
C SER A 340 19.76 1.92 -27.53
N GLY A 341 19.76 3.01 -28.30
CA GLY A 341 20.89 3.41 -29.14
C GLY A 341 20.58 3.40 -30.64
N THR A 342 21.61 3.61 -31.45
CA THR A 342 21.47 3.72 -32.91
C THR A 342 22.42 2.76 -33.59
N PHE A 343 21.88 1.97 -34.51
CA PHE A 343 22.57 0.97 -35.29
C PHE A 343 22.37 1.26 -36.78
N ARG A 344 23.39 1.04 -37.60
CA ARG A 344 23.32 1.31 -39.04
C ARG A 344 23.64 0.03 -39.79
N TYR A 345 22.70 -0.41 -40.63
CA TYR A 345 22.74 -1.68 -41.37
C TYR A 345 23.57 -1.61 -42.67
N ASP A 346 23.84 -0.41 -43.18
CA ASP A 346 24.74 -0.21 -44.32
C ASP A 346 25.48 1.13 -44.18
N ALA A 347 26.73 1.06 -43.75
CA ALA A 347 27.67 2.17 -43.60
C ALA A 347 28.17 2.63 -44.98
N GLY A 348 27.22 2.96 -45.87
CA GLY A 348 27.45 3.37 -47.25
C GLY A 348 26.23 4.05 -47.85
N ASP A 349 25.01 3.63 -47.48
CA ASP A 349 23.76 4.22 -47.94
C ASP A 349 23.33 5.40 -47.04
N PRO A 350 23.25 6.65 -47.54
CA PRO A 350 22.89 7.82 -46.73
C PRO A 350 21.47 7.79 -46.12
N PHE A 351 20.64 6.79 -46.42
CA PHE A 351 19.25 6.72 -45.99
C PHE A 351 18.89 5.58 -45.03
N ASP A 352 19.87 4.76 -44.61
CA ASP A 352 19.63 3.54 -43.84
C ASP A 352 20.18 3.67 -42.41
N PHE A 353 19.53 4.47 -41.58
CA PHE A 353 19.64 4.34 -40.13
C PHE A 353 18.67 3.28 -39.64
N ALA A 354 19.01 2.62 -38.54
CA ALA A 354 18.06 1.83 -37.80
C ALA A 354 18.14 2.21 -36.32
N ASP A 355 17.02 2.21 -35.61
CA ASP A 355 17.09 2.05 -34.16
C ASP A 355 17.37 0.59 -33.84
N ALA A 356 17.34 0.22 -32.57
CA ALA A 356 17.69 -1.12 -32.12
C ALA A 356 16.96 -2.25 -32.86
N GLN A 357 15.81 -2.01 -33.50
CA GLN A 357 15.03 -3.05 -34.19
C GLN A 357 14.31 -2.61 -35.49
N TYR A 358 14.51 -1.38 -36.01
CA TYR A 358 13.71 -0.85 -37.11
C TYR A 358 14.47 0.01 -38.14
N HIS A 359 14.17 -0.13 -39.44
CA HIS A 359 14.87 0.53 -40.57
C HIS A 359 14.26 1.90 -40.96
N THR A 360 15.07 2.91 -41.35
CA THR A 360 14.61 4.29 -41.58
C THR A 360 13.99 4.61 -42.94
N GLN A 361 13.07 5.58 -42.85
CA GLN A 361 12.80 6.73 -43.71
C GLN A 361 13.39 6.71 -45.13
N ASN A 362 12.76 5.97 -46.05
CA ASN A 362 12.50 6.46 -47.40
C ASN A 362 11.32 5.70 -48.06
N ASN A 363 10.16 6.36 -48.10
CA ASN A 363 8.95 5.97 -48.84
C ASN A 363 8.20 4.69 -48.39
N ILE A 364 7.23 4.93 -47.49
CA ILE A 364 5.88 4.32 -47.37
C ILE A 364 5.71 2.81 -47.10
N SER A 365 6.76 2.01 -46.91
CA SER A 365 6.58 0.65 -46.37
C SER A 365 7.67 0.26 -45.38
N TRP A 366 7.25 0.03 -44.14
CA TRP A 366 8.05 -0.46 -43.03
C TRP A 366 8.37 -1.94 -43.22
N ASN A 367 9.64 -2.34 -43.18
CA ASN A 367 10.04 -3.74 -43.30
C ASN A 367 10.91 -4.13 -42.09
N ARG A 368 10.48 -5.16 -41.36
CA ARG A 368 11.14 -5.68 -40.14
C ARG A 368 12.39 -6.45 -40.54
N GLY A 369 13.59 -6.04 -40.11
CA GLY A 369 14.84 -6.67 -40.56
C GLY A 369 15.96 -6.81 -39.55
N ASN A 370 15.92 -6.11 -38.41
CA ASN A 370 17.00 -6.12 -37.43
C ASN A 370 16.48 -6.65 -36.09
N TRP A 371 17.19 -7.60 -35.50
CA TRP A 371 16.74 -8.28 -34.28
C TRP A 371 17.81 -8.33 -33.22
N VAL A 372 17.40 -8.30 -31.96
CA VAL A 372 18.26 -8.61 -30.82
C VAL A 372 17.93 -10.02 -30.36
N ALA A 373 18.97 -10.83 -30.16
CA ALA A 373 18.83 -12.18 -29.66
C ALA A 373 19.23 -12.26 -28.18
N PHE A 374 18.37 -12.89 -27.38
CA PHE A 374 18.54 -13.18 -25.97
C PHE A 374 18.75 -14.68 -25.83
N ASN A 375 19.93 -15.13 -25.41
CA ASN A 375 20.24 -16.57 -25.33
C ASN A 375 20.03 -17.33 -26.64
N GLY A 376 20.28 -16.65 -27.75
CA GLY A 376 20.08 -17.19 -29.10
C GLY A 376 18.62 -17.21 -29.57
N ILE A 377 17.68 -16.82 -28.71
CA ILE A 377 16.27 -16.64 -29.05
C ILE A 377 16.09 -15.23 -29.59
N ARG A 378 15.49 -15.11 -30.76
CA ARG A 378 15.14 -13.83 -31.37
C ARG A 378 13.92 -13.25 -30.65
N LEU A 379 14.03 -12.00 -30.18
CA LEU A 379 12.88 -11.25 -29.64
C LEU A 379 12.56 -10.08 -30.57
N ASP A 380 11.28 -9.93 -30.89
CA ASP A 380 10.78 -8.82 -31.69
C ASP A 380 10.30 -7.68 -30.78
N ALA A 381 10.50 -6.42 -31.20
CA ALA A 381 10.05 -5.24 -30.48
C ALA A 381 8.52 -5.21 -30.40
N ASN A 382 8.00 -4.73 -29.28
CA ASN A 382 6.63 -4.27 -29.24
C ASN A 382 6.47 -3.05 -30.16
N ASN A 383 5.42 -3.05 -31.00
CA ASN A 383 5.12 -1.90 -31.88
C ASN A 383 4.79 -0.62 -31.09
N ARG A 384 4.45 -0.73 -29.79
CA ARG A 384 4.21 0.42 -28.90
C ARG A 384 5.49 1.15 -28.49
N ASP A 385 6.64 0.47 -28.56
CA ASP A 385 7.94 1.02 -28.13
C ASP A 385 8.66 1.83 -29.24
N LEU A 386 8.04 1.93 -30.43
CA LEU A 386 8.62 2.52 -31.62
C LEU A 386 8.84 4.04 -31.52
N ASP A 387 8.02 4.75 -30.76
CA ASP A 387 8.06 6.23 -30.73
C ASP A 387 9.30 6.79 -30.00
N ASN A 388 9.92 6.00 -29.13
CA ASN A 388 11.01 6.45 -28.25
C ASN A 388 12.38 5.84 -28.60
N HIS A 389 12.47 4.92 -29.56
CA HIS A 389 13.70 4.19 -29.90
C HIS A 389 14.34 3.47 -28.69
N VAL A 390 13.51 3.05 -27.74
CA VAL A 390 13.88 2.34 -26.52
C VAL A 390 12.95 1.14 -26.40
N HIS A 391 13.49 -0.07 -26.33
CA HIS A 391 12.71 -1.30 -26.28
C HIS A 391 12.93 -2.00 -24.95
N LYS A 392 11.84 -2.37 -24.28
CA LYS A 392 11.92 -3.06 -22.99
C LYS A 392 11.51 -4.53 -23.17
N PHE A 393 12.38 -5.43 -22.73
CA PHE A 393 12.13 -6.87 -22.73
C PHE A 393 12.05 -7.35 -21.29
N PHE A 394 11.18 -8.31 -21.02
CA PHE A 394 11.10 -8.97 -19.72
C PHE A 394 11.61 -10.39 -19.86
N ILE A 395 12.45 -10.82 -18.93
CA ILE A 395 13.04 -12.16 -18.93
C ILE A 395 13.09 -12.73 -17.52
N THR A 396 12.87 -14.03 -17.40
CA THR A 396 13.17 -14.77 -16.18
C THR A 396 14.61 -15.29 -16.23
N GLY A 397 15.38 -15.01 -15.18
CA GLY A 397 16.74 -15.51 -15.05
C GLY A 397 16.78 -17.04 -14.94
N LYS A 398 17.87 -17.63 -15.43
CA LYS A 398 18.07 -19.09 -15.50
C LYS A 398 19.30 -19.57 -14.72
N GLY A 399 19.79 -18.76 -13.79
CA GLY A 399 21.03 -19.02 -13.04
C GLY A 399 22.30 -18.91 -13.89
N GLN A 400 22.24 -18.21 -15.03
CA GLN A 400 23.34 -18.08 -16.01
C GLN A 400 23.43 -16.64 -16.53
N PRO A 401 24.58 -16.22 -17.07
CA PRO A 401 24.70 -14.95 -17.78
C PRO A 401 23.75 -14.86 -18.98
N LEU A 402 23.15 -13.70 -19.18
CA LEU A 402 22.36 -13.39 -20.37
C LEU A 402 23.30 -13.12 -21.55
N SER A 403 23.08 -13.80 -22.67
CA SER A 403 23.79 -13.49 -23.91
C SER A 403 22.95 -12.61 -24.83
N LEU A 404 23.57 -11.58 -25.39
CA LEU A 404 22.96 -10.55 -26.23
C LEU A 404 23.72 -10.45 -27.55
N ARG A 405 23.00 -10.31 -28.67
CA ARG A 405 23.60 -10.15 -30.01
C ARG A 405 22.65 -9.45 -30.97
N ILE A 406 23.17 -8.59 -31.84
CA ILE A 406 22.45 -8.12 -33.04
C ILE A 406 22.47 -9.21 -34.11
N ILE A 407 21.30 -9.59 -34.63
CA ILE A 407 21.15 -10.50 -35.77
C ILE A 407 21.06 -9.69 -37.06
N ASP A 408 21.98 -10.02 -37.96
CA ASP A 408 22.12 -9.49 -39.31
C ASP A 408 22.48 -10.61 -40.30
N THR A 409 22.09 -10.43 -41.57
CA THR A 409 22.52 -11.24 -42.72
C THR A 409 23.88 -10.82 -43.31
N ASN A 410 24.33 -9.58 -43.13
CA ASN A 410 25.64 -9.07 -43.54
C ASN A 410 26.22 -8.12 -42.48
N TYR A 411 27.28 -8.52 -41.77
CA TYR A 411 27.87 -7.68 -40.71
C TYR A 411 28.99 -6.76 -41.19
N GLY A 412 29.40 -6.86 -42.46
CA GLY A 412 30.58 -6.19 -43.00
C GLY A 412 30.41 -4.68 -43.24
N ASP A 413 29.17 -4.23 -43.20
CA ASP A 413 28.66 -2.90 -43.51
C ASP A 413 27.98 -2.24 -42.29
N ASN A 414 28.03 -2.86 -41.11
CA ASN A 414 27.36 -2.30 -39.95
C ASN A 414 28.16 -1.17 -39.25
N SER A 415 27.46 -0.19 -38.68
CA SER A 415 28.04 0.87 -37.84
C SER A 415 27.16 1.20 -36.64
N GLY A 416 27.72 1.81 -35.60
CA GLY A 416 27.02 2.12 -34.34
C GLY A 416 27.11 1.00 -33.30
N GLN A 417 26.25 1.08 -32.29
CA GLN A 417 26.14 0.12 -31.20
C GLN A 417 24.79 0.26 -30.50
N LEU A 418 24.32 -0.81 -29.87
CA LEU A 418 23.18 -0.76 -28.94
C LEU A 418 23.68 -0.85 -27.50
N VAL A 419 22.90 -0.33 -26.58
CA VAL A 419 23.14 -0.41 -25.13
C VAL A 419 21.96 -1.15 -24.52
N ALA A 420 22.25 -2.21 -23.78
CA ALA A 420 21.30 -2.97 -23.00
C ALA A 420 21.48 -2.64 -21.51
N ILE A 421 20.43 -2.17 -20.86
CA ILE A 421 20.40 -1.98 -19.41
C ILE A 421 19.60 -3.14 -18.84
N VAL A 422 20.26 -4.01 -18.07
CA VAL A 422 19.63 -5.13 -17.37
C VAL A 422 19.31 -4.67 -15.96
N SER A 423 18.04 -4.72 -15.59
CA SER A 423 17.56 -4.31 -14.28
C SER A 423 16.78 -5.43 -13.62
N LYS A 424 17.00 -5.65 -12.32
CA LYS A 424 16.06 -6.47 -11.54
C LYS A 424 14.76 -5.69 -11.45
N CYS A 425 13.64 -6.37 -11.45
CA CYS A 425 12.32 -5.80 -11.29
C CYS A 425 11.56 -6.66 -10.28
N ALA A 426 10.60 -6.05 -9.61
CA ALA A 426 9.64 -6.82 -8.83
C ALA A 426 8.72 -7.59 -9.80
N ALA A 427 8.13 -8.70 -9.33
CA ALA A 427 7.38 -9.61 -10.19
C ALA A 427 6.21 -8.89 -10.88
N ASP A 428 5.52 -8.02 -10.15
CA ASP A 428 4.49 -7.08 -10.60
C ASP A 428 4.94 -6.10 -11.69
N GLU A 429 6.14 -5.50 -11.56
CA GLU A 429 6.70 -4.56 -12.55
C GLU A 429 7.25 -5.22 -13.82
N CYS A 430 7.31 -6.57 -13.84
CA CYS A 430 7.90 -7.37 -14.92
C CYS A 430 6.94 -8.33 -15.60
N ARG A 431 5.65 -8.20 -15.34
CA ARG A 431 4.61 -9.00 -15.97
C ARG A 431 4.60 -8.72 -17.46
N ASP A 432 4.82 -9.75 -18.27
CA ASP A 432 4.44 -9.68 -19.67
C ASP A 432 3.10 -10.39 -19.84
N PRO A 433 2.17 -9.86 -20.65
CA PRO A 433 0.84 -10.45 -20.74
C PRO A 433 0.85 -11.76 -21.52
N PHE A 434 2.01 -12.32 -21.90
CA PHE A 434 2.08 -13.45 -22.82
C PHE A 434 2.45 -14.76 -22.14
N ALA A 435 2.19 -15.86 -22.84
CA ALA A 435 2.55 -17.18 -22.34
C ALA A 435 4.07 -17.33 -22.13
N ASN A 436 4.45 -17.78 -20.92
CA ASN A 436 5.83 -18.01 -20.51
C ASN A 436 6.38 -19.37 -20.91
N ASN A 437 5.53 -20.40 -20.92
CA ASN A 437 5.98 -21.78 -21.16
C ASN A 437 4.94 -22.64 -21.85
N VAL A 438 5.41 -23.66 -22.58
CA VAL A 438 4.54 -24.70 -23.13
C VAL A 438 4.60 -25.92 -22.23
N ILE A 439 3.49 -26.25 -21.59
CA ILE A 439 3.35 -27.41 -20.70
C ILE A 439 3.26 -28.70 -21.49
N GLY A 440 2.51 -28.68 -22.59
CA GLY A 440 2.31 -29.85 -23.43
C GLY A 440 1.70 -29.47 -24.76
N TYR A 441 2.00 -30.24 -25.80
CA TYR A 441 1.42 -30.02 -27.12
C TYR A 441 1.41 -31.30 -27.94
N GLN A 442 0.58 -31.31 -28.97
CA GLN A 442 0.55 -32.30 -30.01
C GLN A 442 0.27 -31.57 -31.33
N ALA A 443 1.26 -31.49 -32.21
CA ALA A 443 1.07 -31.04 -33.59
C ALA A 443 0.86 -32.26 -34.50
N LEU A 444 -0.22 -32.26 -35.28
CA LEU A 444 -0.61 -33.35 -36.19
C LEU A 444 -0.58 -32.87 -37.65
N GLY A 445 -1.14 -33.65 -38.57
CA GLY A 445 -1.20 -33.34 -40.00
C GLY A 445 -0.02 -33.89 -40.81
N ALA A 446 -0.32 -34.61 -41.89
CA ALA A 446 0.71 -35.19 -42.76
C ALA A 446 1.40 -34.08 -43.55
N GLY A 447 2.69 -33.85 -43.28
CA GLY A 447 3.48 -32.82 -43.94
C GLY A 447 3.51 -31.47 -43.21
N ASN A 448 3.04 -31.42 -41.95
CA ASN A 448 3.21 -30.26 -41.08
C ASN A 448 4.71 -29.99 -40.86
N GLN A 449 5.18 -28.80 -41.26
CA GLN A 449 6.58 -28.37 -41.13
C GLN A 449 6.78 -27.38 -39.97
N HIS A 450 5.69 -26.97 -39.31
CA HIS A 450 5.65 -25.89 -38.33
C HIS A 450 5.18 -26.44 -36.97
N THR A 451 6.00 -27.31 -36.39
CA THR A 451 5.66 -28.05 -35.17
C THR A 451 6.46 -27.58 -33.95
N ASP A 452 7.11 -26.42 -34.02
CA ASP A 452 7.91 -25.90 -32.91
C ASP A 452 7.00 -25.16 -31.92
N PRO A 453 6.76 -25.70 -30.70
CA PRO A 453 5.83 -25.10 -29.75
C PRO A 453 6.35 -23.80 -29.13
N ALA A 454 7.66 -23.55 -29.15
CA ALA A 454 8.25 -22.34 -28.55
C ALA A 454 7.82 -21.05 -29.27
N THR A 455 7.21 -21.20 -30.44
CA THR A 455 6.75 -20.11 -31.30
C THR A 455 5.43 -19.50 -30.84
N VAL A 456 4.75 -20.12 -29.86
CA VAL A 456 3.53 -19.60 -29.21
C VAL A 456 3.87 -18.66 -28.03
N LEU A 457 5.14 -18.59 -27.63
CA LEU A 457 5.57 -17.86 -26.43
C LEU A 457 5.93 -16.41 -26.76
N GLY A 458 5.60 -15.51 -25.85
CA GLY A 458 5.86 -14.08 -25.99
C GLY A 458 4.90 -13.37 -26.97
N PRO A 459 5.24 -12.14 -27.39
CA PRO A 459 4.40 -11.33 -28.25
C PRO A 459 4.23 -11.92 -29.66
N PRO A 460 3.08 -11.68 -30.33
CA PRO A 460 2.83 -12.18 -31.69
C PRO A 460 3.87 -11.66 -32.69
N SER A 461 4.52 -12.58 -33.40
CA SER A 461 5.73 -12.32 -34.19
C SER A 461 5.46 -12.12 -35.70
N CYS A 462 4.27 -12.47 -36.21
CA CYS A 462 3.95 -12.41 -37.65
C CYS A 462 5.04 -13.04 -38.55
N GLY A 463 5.68 -14.09 -38.06
CA GLY A 463 6.80 -14.77 -38.70
C GLY A 463 6.39 -15.87 -39.67
N THR A 464 7.38 -16.58 -40.23
CA THR A 464 7.17 -17.82 -40.99
C THR A 464 7.13 -19.06 -40.08
N PHE A 465 6.82 -18.93 -38.78
CA PHE A 465 7.13 -19.99 -37.81
C PHE A 465 6.06 -20.23 -36.75
N ASP A 466 4.79 -19.92 -36.97
CA ASP A 466 3.74 -20.19 -35.95
C ASP A 466 3.56 -21.69 -35.67
N LEU A 467 3.04 -22.06 -34.50
CA LEU A 467 2.74 -23.45 -34.19
C LEU A 467 1.48 -23.90 -34.92
N SER A 468 1.65 -24.74 -35.92
CA SER A 468 0.56 -25.34 -36.67
C SER A 468 0.07 -26.63 -35.99
N LEU A 469 -1.18 -26.65 -35.53
CA LEU A 469 -1.70 -27.74 -34.70
C LEU A 469 -2.13 -29.00 -35.48
N GLY A 470 -2.58 -28.87 -36.72
CA GLY A 470 -2.88 -29.98 -37.63
C GLY A 470 -3.90 -31.02 -37.15
N GLY A 471 -4.84 -30.62 -36.31
CA GLY A 471 -5.85 -31.43 -35.63
C GLY A 471 -5.47 -31.81 -34.19
N GLY A 472 -4.38 -31.26 -33.67
CA GLY A 472 -3.90 -31.50 -32.31
C GLY A 472 -4.22 -30.35 -31.35
N TRP A 473 -3.33 -30.09 -30.39
CA TRP A 473 -3.56 -29.13 -29.29
C TRP A 473 -2.26 -28.59 -28.70
N VAL A 474 -2.35 -27.48 -27.97
CA VAL A 474 -1.27 -26.91 -27.16
C VAL A 474 -1.82 -26.46 -25.79
N VAL A 475 -1.03 -26.61 -24.74
CA VAL A 475 -1.27 -26.07 -23.39
C VAL A 475 -0.11 -25.17 -23.05
N VAL A 476 -0.41 -23.92 -22.71
CA VAL A 476 0.56 -22.94 -22.23
C VAL A 476 0.33 -22.61 -20.76
N ASP A 477 1.40 -22.21 -20.10
CA ASP A 477 1.42 -21.57 -18.78
C ASP A 477 1.60 -20.07 -19.02
N MET A 478 0.66 -19.27 -18.52
CA MET A 478 0.79 -17.82 -18.57
C MET A 478 1.94 -17.37 -17.66
N GLY A 479 2.13 -18.00 -16.51
CA GLY A 479 3.11 -17.60 -15.51
C GLY A 479 2.48 -17.60 -14.13
N GLU A 480 3.31 -17.70 -13.10
CA GLU A 480 2.88 -17.33 -11.74
C GLU A 480 2.77 -15.81 -11.71
N ASP A 481 1.69 -15.28 -11.14
CA ASP A 481 1.39 -13.84 -11.05
C ASP A 481 1.08 -13.17 -12.41
N GLU A 482 0.93 -13.97 -13.47
CA GLU A 482 0.50 -13.53 -14.81
C GLU A 482 -0.78 -14.27 -15.22
N GLU A 483 -1.55 -14.75 -14.24
CA GLU A 483 -2.82 -15.41 -14.51
C GLU A 483 -3.79 -14.45 -15.20
N ILE A 484 -4.55 -14.98 -16.15
CA ILE A 484 -5.64 -14.24 -16.78
C ILE A 484 -6.69 -14.01 -15.70
N ALA A 485 -6.98 -12.75 -15.36
CA ALA A 485 -8.02 -12.40 -14.40
C ALA A 485 -9.38 -12.23 -15.09
N ASP A 486 -10.47 -12.57 -14.39
CA ASP A 486 -11.85 -12.28 -14.83
C ASP A 486 -12.17 -10.81 -14.57
N GLY A 487 -12.18 -10.01 -15.64
CA GLY A 487 -12.48 -8.58 -15.61
C GLY A 487 -13.75 -8.22 -16.36
N ASP A 488 -13.99 -6.92 -16.55
CA ASP A 488 -15.11 -6.47 -17.37
C ASP A 488 -14.82 -6.74 -18.87
N GLY A 489 -15.51 -7.72 -19.45
CA GLY A 489 -15.48 -7.99 -20.89
C GLY A 489 -14.51 -9.11 -21.27
N GLU A 490 -13.73 -8.91 -22.34
CA GLU A 490 -12.80 -9.94 -22.81
C GLU A 490 -11.50 -9.90 -22.00
N ASP A 491 -11.03 -11.05 -21.51
CA ASP A 491 -9.93 -11.16 -20.55
C ASP A 491 -8.63 -11.64 -21.14
N PHE A 492 -8.68 -12.35 -22.27
CA PHE A 492 -7.47 -12.74 -22.98
C PHE A 492 -7.72 -12.85 -24.49
N ARG A 493 -6.63 -12.98 -25.25
CA ARG A 493 -6.64 -13.09 -26.70
C ARG A 493 -5.72 -14.20 -27.16
N VAL A 494 -6.20 -14.97 -28.13
CA VAL A 494 -5.40 -15.94 -28.88
C VAL A 494 -5.09 -15.35 -30.25
N TYR A 495 -3.80 -15.28 -30.57
CA TYR A 495 -3.31 -14.87 -31.89
C TYR A 495 -3.08 -16.11 -32.75
N GLU A 496 -3.93 -16.26 -33.75
CA GLU A 496 -3.69 -17.15 -34.89
C GLU A 496 -3.20 -16.28 -36.06
N SER A 497 -2.26 -16.76 -36.87
CA SER A 497 -1.71 -15.96 -37.96
C SER A 497 -2.78 -15.43 -38.92
N ASP A 498 -2.74 -14.12 -39.15
CA ASP A 498 -3.57 -13.42 -40.14
C ASP A 498 -3.10 -13.82 -41.55
N PRO A 499 -3.97 -13.86 -42.58
CA PRO A 499 -3.56 -14.01 -43.98
C PRO A 499 -2.46 -13.05 -44.48
N ASN A 500 -2.17 -11.95 -43.75
CA ASN A 500 -1.05 -11.04 -44.01
C ASN A 500 0.31 -11.50 -43.43
N CYS A 501 0.33 -12.54 -42.59
CA CYS A 501 1.51 -12.99 -41.84
C CYS A 501 1.83 -14.46 -42.13
N SER A 502 2.16 -14.81 -43.39
CA SER A 502 2.72 -16.10 -43.87
C SER A 502 1.98 -17.42 -43.55
N GLY A 503 1.10 -17.46 -42.56
CA GLY A 503 0.36 -18.60 -42.08
C GLY A 503 -0.82 -18.97 -42.96
N GLY A 504 -1.50 -20.05 -42.59
CA GLY A 504 -2.75 -20.47 -43.22
C GLY A 504 -3.83 -19.39 -43.11
N GLY A 505 -4.93 -19.55 -43.87
CA GLY A 505 -6.10 -18.74 -43.59
C GLY A 505 -6.68 -19.09 -42.22
N ALA A 506 -7.29 -18.10 -41.55
CA ALA A 506 -7.93 -18.25 -40.25
C ALA A 506 -8.71 -19.57 -40.09
N SER A 507 -8.29 -20.39 -39.14
CA SER A 507 -8.79 -21.74 -38.89
C SER A 507 -9.53 -21.80 -37.56
N ALA A 508 -10.49 -22.71 -37.45
CA ALA A 508 -11.29 -22.82 -36.23
C ALA A 508 -10.51 -23.55 -35.12
N TYR A 509 -10.61 -23.08 -33.89
CA TYR A 509 -10.05 -23.74 -32.70
C TYR A 509 -10.99 -23.59 -31.49
N ALA A 510 -10.83 -24.43 -30.48
CA ALA A 510 -11.54 -24.36 -29.21
C ALA A 510 -10.56 -24.02 -28.08
N VAL A 511 -11.02 -23.22 -27.12
CA VAL A 511 -10.20 -22.72 -26.02
C VAL A 511 -10.76 -23.21 -24.69
N PHE A 512 -9.87 -23.68 -23.84
CA PHE A 512 -10.14 -24.12 -22.48
C PHE A 512 -9.13 -23.51 -21.52
N VAL A 513 -9.51 -23.37 -20.26
CA VAL A 513 -8.68 -22.78 -19.21
C VAL A 513 -8.67 -23.65 -17.96
N SER A 514 -7.65 -23.48 -17.11
CA SER A 514 -7.49 -24.20 -15.84
C SER A 514 -6.49 -23.48 -14.94
N ASN A 515 -6.61 -23.63 -13.61
CA ASN A 515 -5.57 -23.26 -12.64
C ASN A 515 -4.61 -24.43 -12.30
N SER A 516 -4.73 -25.53 -13.02
CA SER A 516 -3.84 -26.70 -12.93
C SER A 516 -3.40 -27.12 -14.33
N SER A 517 -2.12 -27.43 -14.48
CA SER A 517 -1.49 -27.82 -15.75
C SER A 517 -2.09 -29.08 -16.38
N ASP A 518 -2.72 -29.94 -15.55
CA ASP A 518 -3.35 -31.20 -15.97
C ASP A 518 -4.88 -31.09 -16.08
N GLY A 519 -5.46 -29.91 -15.85
CA GLY A 519 -6.89 -29.69 -15.73
C GLY A 519 -7.41 -29.82 -14.29
N PRO A 520 -8.75 -29.82 -14.08
CA PRO A 520 -9.79 -29.96 -15.09
C PRO A 520 -9.88 -28.75 -16.03
N TRP A 521 -10.04 -29.02 -17.33
CA TRP A 521 -10.17 -27.99 -18.36
C TRP A 521 -11.61 -27.48 -18.45
N VAL A 522 -11.81 -26.18 -18.24
CA VAL A 522 -13.11 -25.51 -18.38
C VAL A 522 -13.20 -24.87 -19.76
N PRO A 523 -14.24 -25.18 -20.57
CA PRO A 523 -14.38 -24.58 -21.90
C PRO A 523 -14.73 -23.10 -21.80
N VAL A 524 -14.01 -22.26 -22.54
CA VAL A 524 -14.29 -20.81 -22.63
C VAL A 524 -15.07 -20.49 -23.90
N GLY A 525 -14.61 -20.99 -25.05
CA GLY A 525 -15.24 -20.67 -26.33
C GLY A 525 -14.58 -21.33 -27.54
N ASN A 526 -15.03 -20.92 -28.73
CA ASN A 526 -14.39 -21.29 -30.00
C ASN A 526 -13.94 -20.02 -30.72
N GLY A 527 -12.73 -20.04 -31.27
CA GLY A 527 -12.14 -18.94 -32.04
C GLY A 527 -11.94 -19.29 -33.51
N ASN A 528 -11.70 -18.25 -34.31
CA ASN A 528 -11.23 -18.34 -35.69
C ASN A 528 -10.40 -17.10 -36.03
N GLY A 529 -9.15 -17.30 -36.46
CA GLY A 529 -8.19 -16.21 -36.55
C GLY A 529 -7.83 -15.68 -35.17
N VAL A 530 -7.38 -14.43 -35.10
CA VAL A 530 -7.21 -13.72 -33.83
C VAL A 530 -8.57 -13.56 -33.15
N SER A 531 -8.75 -14.14 -31.96
CA SER A 531 -10.01 -14.08 -31.19
C SER A 531 -9.74 -13.77 -29.72
N SER A 532 -10.64 -13.02 -29.09
CA SER A 532 -10.63 -12.74 -27.65
C SER A 532 -11.68 -13.58 -26.92
N PHE A 533 -11.46 -13.79 -25.63
CA PHE A 533 -12.28 -14.64 -24.78
C PHE A 533 -12.47 -14.04 -23.38
N ASP A 534 -13.67 -14.24 -22.83
CA ASP A 534 -14.17 -13.77 -21.52
C ASP A 534 -14.31 -14.96 -20.53
N LEU A 535 -13.65 -14.84 -19.38
CA LEU A 535 -13.60 -15.84 -18.30
C LEU A 535 -14.88 -15.91 -17.47
N SER A 536 -15.72 -14.88 -17.46
CA SER A 536 -16.94 -14.83 -16.64
C SER A 536 -17.88 -16.01 -16.92
N SER A 537 -17.85 -16.52 -18.16
CA SER A 537 -18.60 -17.70 -18.61
C SER A 537 -18.15 -19.02 -17.96
N THR A 538 -16.95 -19.06 -17.40
CA THR A 538 -16.30 -20.24 -16.82
C THR A 538 -16.55 -20.37 -15.32
N GLY A 539 -16.87 -19.27 -14.64
CA GLY A 539 -16.98 -19.18 -13.18
C GLY A 539 -15.63 -19.22 -12.45
N LEU A 540 -14.53 -19.07 -13.16
CA LEU A 540 -13.20 -18.87 -12.59
C LEU A 540 -12.92 -17.37 -12.49
N ILE A 541 -12.42 -16.92 -11.33
CA ILE A 541 -11.95 -15.54 -11.14
C ILE A 541 -10.57 -15.29 -11.78
N SER A 542 -9.83 -16.36 -12.06
CA SER A 542 -8.56 -16.33 -12.78
C SER A 542 -8.23 -17.67 -13.42
N ALA A 543 -7.35 -17.66 -14.43
CA ALA A 543 -6.85 -18.82 -15.14
C ALA A 543 -5.35 -18.73 -15.48
N ARG A 544 -4.54 -19.65 -14.93
CA ARG A 544 -3.10 -19.73 -15.24
C ARG A 544 -2.76 -20.47 -16.53
N TYR A 545 -3.52 -21.51 -16.88
CA TYR A 545 -3.22 -22.37 -18.02
C TYR A 545 -4.27 -22.24 -19.11
N VAL A 546 -3.82 -22.08 -20.36
CA VAL A 546 -4.69 -22.03 -21.54
C VAL A 546 -4.41 -23.23 -22.43
N ARG A 547 -5.46 -23.96 -22.80
CA ARG A 547 -5.43 -25.07 -23.75
C ARG A 547 -6.16 -24.69 -25.02
N ILE A 548 -5.48 -24.81 -26.16
CA ILE A 548 -6.06 -24.61 -27.49
C ILE A 548 -6.13 -25.95 -28.21
N GLU A 549 -7.31 -26.30 -28.72
CA GLU A 549 -7.53 -27.49 -29.54
C GLU A 549 -7.95 -27.10 -30.95
N ASP A 550 -7.26 -27.65 -31.95
CA ASP A 550 -7.62 -27.42 -33.35
C ASP A 550 -8.98 -28.03 -33.69
N ARG A 551 -9.81 -27.26 -34.40
CA ARG A 551 -11.12 -27.67 -34.92
C ARG A 551 -11.18 -27.60 -36.44
N ALA A 552 -10.12 -27.16 -37.11
CA ALA A 552 -10.07 -27.13 -38.55
C ALA A 552 -9.85 -28.53 -39.15
N PRO A 553 -10.43 -28.81 -40.34
CA PRO A 553 -10.16 -30.05 -41.03
C PRO A 553 -8.68 -30.11 -41.44
N ALA A 554 -8.06 -31.29 -41.28
CA ALA A 554 -6.69 -31.54 -41.72
C ALA A 554 -6.55 -31.30 -43.23
N SER A 555 -6.18 -30.08 -43.61
CA SER A 555 -5.85 -29.69 -44.98
C SER A 555 -4.37 -30.04 -45.25
N PRO A 556 -3.93 -30.28 -46.50
CA PRO A 556 -2.55 -30.70 -46.78
C PRO A 556 -1.53 -29.59 -47.17
N PRO A 557 -1.54 -28.34 -46.65
CA PRO A 557 -0.39 -27.46 -46.76
C PRO A 557 0.66 -27.77 -45.67
N ALA A 558 1.79 -27.05 -45.71
CA ALA A 558 2.88 -27.16 -44.73
C ALA A 558 2.47 -26.72 -43.31
N THR A 559 1.36 -25.98 -43.18
CA THR A 559 0.74 -25.50 -41.94
C THR A 559 -0.74 -25.96 -41.87
N PRO A 560 -0.99 -27.24 -41.58
CA PRO A 560 -2.36 -27.72 -41.45
C PRO A 560 -2.98 -27.25 -40.13
N GLY A 561 -4.24 -26.78 -40.17
CA GLY A 561 -4.99 -26.48 -38.94
C GLY A 561 -4.83 -25.05 -38.45
N ALA A 562 -5.14 -24.81 -37.17
CA ALA A 562 -4.89 -23.53 -36.51
C ALA A 562 -3.39 -23.29 -36.29
N ASP A 563 -2.93 -22.11 -36.68
CA ASP A 563 -1.53 -21.67 -36.66
C ASP A 563 -1.34 -20.63 -35.53
N ILE A 564 -1.03 -21.09 -34.32
CA ILE A 564 -1.00 -20.25 -33.11
C ILE A 564 0.35 -19.54 -32.98
N ASP A 565 0.33 -18.21 -32.84
CA ASP A 565 1.50 -17.33 -32.72
C ASP A 565 1.68 -16.82 -31.28
N ALA A 566 0.60 -16.46 -30.58
CA ALA A 566 0.70 -15.97 -29.20
C ALA A 566 -0.61 -16.10 -28.43
N ILE A 567 -0.52 -16.01 -27.10
CA ILE A 567 -1.66 -15.86 -26.19
C ILE A 567 -1.35 -14.68 -25.27
N GLU A 568 -2.27 -13.73 -25.16
CA GLU A 568 -2.13 -12.46 -24.41
C GLU A 568 -3.25 -12.35 -23.36
N ALA A 569 -2.91 -12.17 -22.09
CA ALA A 569 -3.81 -11.71 -21.04
C ALA A 569 -4.12 -10.21 -21.24
N ILE A 570 -5.40 -9.87 -21.32
CA ILE A 570 -5.91 -8.50 -21.38
C ILE A 570 -6.06 -7.96 -19.95
N HIS A 571 -6.57 -8.81 -19.04
CA HIS A 571 -6.61 -8.57 -17.61
C HIS A 571 -5.69 -9.59 -16.93
N VAL A 572 -4.78 -9.09 -16.09
CA VAL A 572 -3.91 -9.91 -15.23
C VAL A 572 -4.33 -9.73 -13.78
N THR A 573 -4.05 -10.73 -12.95
CA THR A 573 -4.35 -10.72 -11.51
C THR A 573 -3.52 -9.64 -10.80
N ASP A 574 -4.03 -8.42 -10.66
CA ASP A 574 -3.36 -7.39 -9.86
C ASP A 574 -3.33 -7.81 -8.38
N GLU A 575 -2.12 -7.97 -7.84
CA GLU A 575 -1.87 -8.27 -6.42
C GLU A 575 -2.50 -7.21 -5.49
N GLU A 576 -2.75 -6.01 -6.02
CA GLU A 576 -3.33 -4.87 -5.30
C GLU A 576 -4.83 -5.03 -4.98
N ALA A 577 -5.57 -5.91 -5.69
CA ALA A 577 -7.01 -6.07 -5.46
C ALA A 577 -7.34 -6.91 -4.22
N GLU A 578 -6.41 -7.70 -3.68
CA GLU A 578 -6.62 -8.51 -2.47
C GLU A 578 -5.85 -8.00 -1.24
N PHE A 579 -4.95 -7.01 -1.40
CA PHE A 579 -4.06 -6.53 -0.33
C PHE A 579 -4.73 -5.63 0.74
N LEU A 580 -5.93 -5.08 0.51
CA LEU A 580 -6.55 -4.10 1.43
C LEU A 580 -7.56 -4.65 2.45
N LEU A 581 -7.70 -5.98 2.59
CA LEU A 581 -8.68 -6.59 3.50
C LEU A 581 -8.19 -6.93 4.91
N SER A 582 -7.09 -6.36 5.41
CA SER A 582 -6.64 -6.65 6.79
C SER A 582 -6.27 -5.43 7.68
N LEU A 583 -7.14 -5.21 8.69
CA LEU A 583 -6.93 -4.66 10.07
C LEU A 583 -7.15 -3.16 10.37
N PRO A 584 -7.49 -2.76 11.64
CA PRO A 584 -7.96 -3.54 12.81
C PRO A 584 -9.32 -3.06 13.43
N PHE A 585 -10.02 -3.97 14.10
CA PHE A 585 -11.01 -3.68 15.15
C PHE A 585 -10.52 -4.32 16.47
N ASP A 586 -10.56 -3.60 17.60
CA ASP A 586 -10.11 -4.07 18.91
C ASP A 586 -11.29 -4.48 19.83
N SER A 587 -10.94 -5.43 20.69
CA SER A 587 -11.60 -6.31 21.64
C SER A 587 -12.87 -5.86 22.40
N GLY A 588 -13.96 -6.59 22.11
CA GLY A 588 -15.14 -6.69 22.99
C GLY A 588 -15.91 -8.02 22.96
N ILE A 589 -15.85 -8.81 21.88
CA ILE A 589 -16.82 -9.91 21.68
C ILE A 589 -16.09 -11.25 21.51
N ASN A 590 -15.72 -11.86 22.63
CA ASN A 590 -15.29 -13.25 22.71
C ASN A 590 -16.37 -14.04 23.45
N GLN A 591 -17.46 -14.38 22.76
CA GLN A 591 -18.35 -15.53 22.96
C GLN A 591 -19.63 -15.32 22.12
N HIS A 592 -20.04 -16.35 21.37
CA HIS A 592 -21.31 -16.47 20.62
C HIS A 592 -21.33 -16.02 19.15
N TYR A 593 -20.61 -16.76 18.29
CA TYR A 593 -20.86 -16.80 16.83
C TYR A 593 -21.60 -18.09 16.42
N ASP A 594 -22.65 -18.44 17.14
CA ASP A 594 -23.55 -19.52 16.71
C ASP A 594 -24.51 -18.97 15.65
N LEU A 595 -24.63 -19.69 14.52
CA LEU A 595 -25.63 -19.52 13.43
C LEU A 595 -26.63 -18.38 13.65
N ILE A 596 -26.31 -17.23 13.08
CA ILE A 596 -27.18 -16.05 13.11
C ILE A 596 -28.36 -16.33 12.18
N ASN A 597 -29.57 -16.47 12.72
CA ASN A 597 -30.79 -16.71 11.94
C ASN A 597 -31.50 -15.41 11.50
N SER A 598 -31.24 -14.29 12.20
CA SER A 598 -31.55 -12.88 11.88
C SER A 598 -31.10 -12.01 13.07
N ILE A 599 -30.65 -10.74 12.89
CA ILE A 599 -30.18 -9.86 13.99
C ILE A 599 -30.98 -8.55 14.13
N PHE A 600 -32.26 -8.54 13.77
CA PHE A 600 -33.08 -7.41 14.25
C PHE A 600 -33.16 -7.48 15.77
N ASP A 601 -32.85 -6.36 16.43
CA ASP A 601 -32.82 -6.28 17.89
C ASP A 601 -34.13 -6.82 18.49
N HIS A 602 -33.97 -7.54 19.59
CA HIS A 602 -35.00 -8.31 20.26
C HIS A 602 -35.07 -7.88 21.72
N ASN A 603 -35.42 -6.61 22.00
CA ASN A 603 -35.91 -6.29 23.33
C ASN A 603 -36.99 -5.20 23.41
N TYR A 604 -38.13 -5.59 23.97
CA TYR A 604 -39.23 -4.68 24.26
C TYR A 604 -38.84 -3.76 25.44
N PRO A 605 -38.93 -2.42 25.31
CA PRO A 605 -38.69 -1.54 26.43
C PRO A 605 -39.88 -1.58 27.39
N GLY A 606 -39.73 -2.35 28.47
CA GLY A 606 -40.33 -2.05 29.76
C GLY A 606 -41.59 -2.83 30.14
N ASP A 607 -41.42 -3.74 31.10
CA ASP A 607 -42.27 -3.74 32.29
C ASP A 607 -41.38 -3.94 33.53
N GLY A 608 -41.70 -3.30 34.63
CA GLY A 608 -40.89 -3.33 35.85
C GLY A 608 -40.96 -4.64 36.63
N THR A 609 -40.92 -5.81 35.98
CA THR A 609 -40.93 -7.12 36.67
C THR A 609 -39.53 -7.70 36.87
N THR A 610 -39.37 -8.41 37.99
CA THR A 610 -38.11 -8.77 38.65
C THR A 610 -37.37 -9.97 38.04
N THR A 611 -37.55 -10.26 36.76
CA THR A 611 -36.68 -11.20 36.04
C THR A 611 -35.41 -10.46 35.61
N PRO A 612 -34.19 -11.01 35.83
CA PRO A 612 -32.97 -10.38 35.36
C PRO A 612 -33.04 -10.32 33.83
N GLN A 613 -33.29 -9.12 33.30
CA GLN A 613 -33.07 -8.81 31.90
C GLN A 613 -31.55 -8.86 31.68
N PRO A 614 -31.05 -9.51 30.60
CA PRO A 614 -29.76 -9.07 30.08
C PRO A 614 -29.88 -7.57 29.78
N PRO A 615 -28.87 -6.74 30.07
CA PRO A 615 -28.94 -5.34 29.69
C PRO A 615 -29.21 -5.23 28.18
N ASP A 616 -29.97 -4.22 27.74
CA ASP A 616 -29.83 -3.69 26.37
C ASP A 616 -28.31 -3.69 26.05
N PHE A 617 -27.87 -4.02 24.84
CA PHE A 617 -26.46 -4.26 24.43
C PHE A 617 -25.98 -5.74 24.31
N GLU A 618 -26.84 -6.76 24.46
CA GLU A 618 -26.44 -8.16 24.21
C GLU A 618 -27.06 -8.68 22.90
N ILE A 619 -26.25 -8.88 21.85
CA ILE A 619 -26.65 -9.62 20.63
C ILE A 619 -26.93 -11.06 21.05
N VAL A 620 -28.21 -11.42 21.23
CA VAL A 620 -28.59 -12.80 21.53
C VAL A 620 -28.70 -13.58 20.22
N THR A 621 -27.63 -14.27 19.84
CA THR A 621 -27.65 -15.23 18.72
C THR A 621 -28.47 -16.46 19.12
N TYR A 622 -29.63 -16.65 18.49
CA TYR A 622 -30.39 -17.90 18.63
C TYR A 622 -29.95 -18.89 17.53
N ALA A 623 -29.13 -19.88 17.90
CA ALA A 623 -28.84 -21.03 17.04
C ALA A 623 -30.14 -21.74 16.64
N GLY A 624 -30.20 -22.27 15.42
CA GLY A 624 -31.39 -22.93 14.85
C GLY A 624 -31.93 -24.13 15.64
N ASP A 625 -31.17 -24.58 16.63
CA ASP A 625 -31.53 -25.62 17.59
C ASP A 625 -32.76 -25.24 18.45
N VAL A 626 -33.09 -23.95 18.54
CA VAL A 626 -33.91 -23.42 19.65
C VAL A 626 -35.31 -22.93 19.21
N ALA A 627 -35.64 -22.82 17.92
CA ALA A 627 -36.92 -22.25 17.47
C ALA A 627 -37.92 -23.31 16.96
N ARG A 628 -38.81 -23.81 17.84
CA ARG A 628 -39.92 -24.70 17.43
C ARG A 628 -41.26 -23.95 17.40
N GLN A 629 -41.93 -23.95 16.25
CA GLN A 629 -43.32 -23.49 16.13
C GLN A 629 -44.27 -24.53 16.76
N ASN A 630 -44.46 -24.46 18.08
CA ASN A 630 -45.50 -25.26 18.75
C ASN A 630 -46.82 -24.48 18.78
N ASN A 631 -47.92 -25.12 18.40
CA ASN A 631 -49.25 -24.52 18.10
C ASN A 631 -50.01 -23.84 19.27
N ALA A 632 -49.36 -23.45 20.37
CA ALA A 632 -49.97 -22.72 21.47
C ALA A 632 -49.56 -21.23 21.42
N PRO A 633 -50.50 -20.26 21.37
CA PRO A 633 -50.19 -18.85 21.20
C PRO A 633 -49.35 -18.30 22.36
N CYS A 634 -48.25 -17.61 22.05
CA CYS A 634 -47.62 -16.65 22.95
C CYS A 634 -48.49 -15.39 22.92
N THR A 635 -49.31 -15.18 23.93
CA THR A 635 -49.95 -13.88 24.16
C THR A 635 -49.01 -13.07 25.03
N ASP A 636 -48.58 -11.90 24.57
CA ASP A 636 -48.06 -10.90 25.50
C ASP A 636 -49.17 -10.51 26.50
N GLU A 637 -48.80 -9.84 27.59
CA GLU A 637 -49.80 -9.39 28.57
C GLU A 637 -50.72 -8.28 28.01
N SER A 638 -50.38 -7.72 26.84
CA SER A 638 -51.13 -6.66 26.16
C SER A 638 -52.19 -7.17 25.16
N GLY A 639 -52.17 -8.47 24.84
CA GLY A 639 -53.06 -9.11 23.86
C GLY A 639 -52.73 -8.78 22.40
N GLN A 640 -51.54 -8.26 22.10
CA GLN A 640 -51.10 -7.98 20.73
C GLN A 640 -50.30 -9.16 20.16
N ASN A 641 -50.73 -9.63 18.99
CA ASN A 641 -50.03 -10.65 18.21
C ASN A 641 -48.81 -10.04 17.51
N LEU A 642 -47.71 -9.86 18.23
CA LEU A 642 -46.40 -9.71 17.58
C LEU A 642 -45.94 -11.08 17.04
N PRO A 643 -45.15 -11.15 15.97
CA PRO A 643 -44.49 -12.39 15.56
C PRO A 643 -43.54 -12.85 16.66
N VAL A 644 -43.72 -14.10 17.13
CA VAL A 644 -43.00 -14.66 18.28
C VAL A 644 -42.41 -16.01 17.96
N TYR A 645 -41.17 -16.23 18.40
CA TYR A 645 -40.54 -17.54 18.44
C TYR A 645 -40.49 -18.07 19.87
N ARG A 646 -40.65 -19.39 20.04
CA ARG A 646 -40.41 -20.02 21.33
C ARG A 646 -39.06 -20.72 21.32
N THR A 647 -38.29 -20.48 22.37
CA THR A 647 -37.12 -21.29 22.67
C THR A 647 -37.53 -22.72 23.04
N ASP A 648 -36.61 -23.68 22.98
CA ASP A 648 -36.79 -25.04 23.51
C ASP A 648 -37.11 -25.07 25.01
N THR A 649 -36.72 -24.04 25.75
CA THR A 649 -37.07 -23.84 27.17
C THR A 649 -38.47 -23.23 27.36
N GLY A 650 -39.17 -22.91 26.27
CA GLY A 650 -40.52 -22.36 26.26
C GLY A 650 -40.61 -20.84 26.42
N VAL A 651 -39.48 -20.11 26.33
CA VAL A 651 -39.42 -18.65 26.42
C VAL A 651 -39.86 -18.03 25.09
N CYS A 652 -40.74 -17.03 25.13
CA CYS A 652 -41.19 -16.30 23.93
C CYS A 652 -40.18 -15.17 23.63
N VAL A 653 -39.65 -15.13 22.40
CA VAL A 653 -38.76 -14.09 21.86
C VAL A 653 -39.58 -13.24 20.88
N TYR A 654 -39.63 -11.93 21.13
CA TYR A 654 -40.42 -10.98 20.37
C TYR A 654 -39.52 -10.12 19.50
N TYR A 655 -39.95 -9.81 18.27
CA TYR A 655 -39.35 -8.72 17.50
C TYR A 655 -39.84 -7.40 18.09
N ASP A 656 -38.94 -6.53 18.54
CA ASP A 656 -39.29 -5.34 19.32
C ASP A 656 -39.75 -4.14 18.46
N GLY A 657 -39.50 -4.21 17.14
CA GLY A 657 -39.83 -3.17 16.18
C GLY A 657 -38.66 -2.28 15.76
N HIS A 658 -37.44 -2.60 16.19
CA HIS A 658 -36.22 -1.91 15.81
C HIS A 658 -35.84 -2.22 14.36
N ASN A 659 -35.44 -1.19 13.59
CA ASN A 659 -35.27 -1.29 12.14
C ASN A 659 -33.83 -1.54 11.70
N GLY A 660 -32.97 -2.03 12.59
CA GLY A 660 -31.56 -2.29 12.31
C GLY A 660 -30.90 -3.11 13.43
N ILE A 661 -29.58 -3.22 13.33
CA ILE A 661 -28.71 -3.98 14.21
C ILE A 661 -27.86 -3.00 15.01
N ASP A 662 -27.83 -3.14 16.33
CA ASP A 662 -26.93 -2.36 17.18
C ASP A 662 -25.69 -3.18 17.50
N PHE A 663 -24.54 -2.72 16.99
CA PHE A 663 -23.24 -3.29 17.29
C PHE A 663 -22.65 -2.58 18.52
N ASP A 664 -22.38 -3.35 19.58
CA ASP A 664 -21.68 -2.85 20.76
C ASP A 664 -20.22 -2.56 20.40
N LEU A 665 -19.86 -1.27 20.35
CA LEU A 665 -18.55 -0.79 19.94
C LEU A 665 -18.04 0.24 20.95
N ALA A 666 -16.73 0.26 21.18
CA ALA A 666 -16.15 1.21 22.11
C ALA A 666 -16.21 2.64 21.54
N VAL A 667 -16.43 3.61 22.44
CA VAL A 667 -16.40 5.03 22.08
C VAL A 667 -15.05 5.38 21.44
N GLY A 668 -15.09 5.94 20.23
CA GLY A 668 -13.91 6.30 19.44
C GLY A 668 -13.51 5.28 18.37
N ASP A 669 -14.11 4.08 18.38
CA ASP A 669 -13.89 3.07 17.35
C ASP A 669 -14.23 3.62 15.96
N GLU A 670 -13.40 3.26 14.99
CA GLU A 670 -13.56 3.68 13.61
C GLU A 670 -14.71 2.93 12.95
N ILE A 671 -15.55 3.66 12.23
CA ILE A 671 -16.66 3.11 11.48
C ILE A 671 -16.31 3.22 10.01
N ARG A 672 -16.43 2.09 9.29
CA ARG A 672 -16.13 1.94 7.88
C ARG A 672 -17.34 1.38 7.13
N PRO A 673 -17.51 1.65 5.82
CA PRO A 673 -18.58 1.08 5.02
C PRO A 673 -18.52 -0.46 4.98
N ALA A 674 -19.69 -1.09 4.91
CA ALA A 674 -19.85 -2.54 4.81
C ALA A 674 -19.58 -3.04 3.38
N ALA A 675 -19.69 -2.15 2.40
CA ALA A 675 -19.35 -2.35 1.00
C ALA A 675 -19.00 -0.99 0.40
N ASP A 676 -18.28 -1.00 -0.71
CA ASP A 676 -18.01 0.21 -1.50
C ASP A 676 -19.33 0.85 -1.95
N GLY A 677 -19.34 2.16 -2.11
CA GLY A 677 -20.53 2.85 -2.54
C GLY A 677 -20.41 4.36 -2.50
N THR A 678 -21.55 5.02 -2.57
CA THR A 678 -21.62 6.48 -2.61
C THR A 678 -22.42 6.99 -1.42
N ILE A 679 -21.82 7.85 -0.60
CA ILE A 679 -22.55 8.59 0.43
C ILE A 679 -23.54 9.53 -0.24
N ILE A 680 -24.83 9.30 0.03
CA ILE A 680 -25.94 10.10 -0.51
C ILE A 680 -26.55 11.03 0.54
N ASN A 681 -26.29 10.80 1.83
CA ASN A 681 -26.79 11.67 2.89
C ASN A 681 -25.91 11.58 4.15
N ILE A 682 -25.66 12.74 4.78
CA ILE A 682 -25.12 12.84 6.14
C ILE A 682 -26.06 13.75 6.94
N THR A 683 -26.63 13.23 8.03
CA THR A 683 -27.50 13.98 8.94
C THR A 683 -26.83 14.14 10.29
N THR A 684 -26.39 15.35 10.65
CA THR A 684 -25.69 15.62 11.92
C THR A 684 -26.59 16.09 13.07
N ASN A 685 -27.88 16.28 12.81
CA ASN A 685 -28.86 16.72 13.81
C ASN A 685 -29.71 15.56 14.40
N PHE A 686 -29.23 14.33 14.28
CA PHE A 686 -29.89 13.16 14.87
C PHE A 686 -29.56 13.08 16.36
N ASN A 687 -30.50 12.68 17.21
CA ASN A 687 -30.24 12.42 18.63
C ASN A 687 -30.79 11.03 18.97
N PRO A 688 -29.94 10.03 19.29
CA PRO A 688 -28.46 10.08 19.39
C PRO A 688 -27.77 10.21 18.00
N PRO A 689 -26.46 10.48 17.90
CA PRO A 689 -25.87 11.38 16.89
C PRO A 689 -25.74 10.81 15.46
N SER A 690 -25.05 11.58 14.60
CA SER A 690 -25.01 11.56 13.15
C SER A 690 -25.36 10.24 12.44
N LEU A 691 -26.11 10.37 11.34
CA LEU A 691 -26.45 9.28 10.42
C LEU A 691 -25.71 9.47 9.10
N VAL A 692 -24.96 8.46 8.66
CA VAL A 692 -24.40 8.38 7.31
C VAL A 692 -25.20 7.35 6.51
N VAL A 693 -25.62 7.71 5.29
CA VAL A 693 -26.34 6.82 4.38
C VAL A 693 -25.51 6.61 3.12
N ILE A 694 -25.24 5.35 2.81
CA ILE A 694 -24.45 4.93 1.65
C ILE A 694 -25.36 4.14 0.70
N GLU A 695 -25.25 4.44 -0.59
CA GLU A 695 -25.90 3.69 -1.66
C GLU A 695 -24.88 2.76 -2.31
N HIS A 696 -25.25 1.49 -2.46
CA HIS A 696 -24.41 0.44 -3.02
C HIS A 696 -25.07 -0.13 -4.27
N GLN A 697 -24.27 -0.36 -5.30
CA GLN A 697 -24.70 -1.08 -6.50
C GLN A 697 -24.25 -2.53 -6.38
N PHE A 698 -25.19 -3.46 -6.52
CA PHE A 698 -24.90 -4.89 -6.53
C PHE A 698 -25.60 -5.51 -7.74
N GLY A 699 -24.84 -5.76 -8.81
CA GLY A 699 -25.40 -6.09 -10.12
C GLY A 699 -26.29 -4.97 -10.65
N ASN A 700 -27.55 -5.28 -10.95
CA ASN A 700 -28.55 -4.31 -11.40
C ASN A 700 -29.45 -3.76 -10.27
N GLU A 701 -29.15 -4.13 -9.02
CA GLU A 701 -29.94 -3.76 -7.85
C GLU A 701 -29.24 -2.68 -7.02
N THR A 702 -30.02 -1.88 -6.30
CA THR A 702 -29.50 -0.79 -5.46
C THR A 702 -29.88 -1.00 -3.99
N TYR A 703 -28.86 -1.15 -3.15
CA TYR A 703 -28.99 -1.26 -1.70
C TYR A 703 -28.62 0.07 -1.03
N ARG A 704 -29.17 0.30 0.16
CA ARG A 704 -28.76 1.42 1.01
C ARG A 704 -28.44 0.93 2.40
N THR A 705 -27.32 1.37 2.94
CA THR A 705 -26.94 1.13 4.33
C THR A 705 -27.01 2.41 5.14
N TRP A 706 -27.44 2.28 6.39
CA TRP A 706 -27.53 3.37 7.34
C TRP A 706 -26.56 3.09 8.49
N TYR A 707 -25.71 4.05 8.82
CA TYR A 707 -24.80 4.01 9.96
C TYR A 707 -25.18 5.14 10.91
N GLY A 708 -25.92 4.79 11.97
CA GLY A 708 -26.37 5.72 13.01
C GLY A 708 -25.46 5.72 14.22
N HIS A 709 -25.64 6.72 15.08
CA HIS A 709 -24.85 6.88 16.32
C HIS A 709 -23.35 7.15 16.07
N ILE A 710 -23.07 7.79 14.94
CA ILE A 710 -21.75 8.32 14.61
C ILE A 710 -21.52 9.65 15.34
N ALA A 711 -20.27 9.96 15.68
CA ALA A 711 -19.87 11.24 16.24
C ALA A 711 -20.49 12.46 15.48
N PRO A 712 -20.76 13.59 16.17
CA PRO A 712 -21.44 14.75 15.59
C PRO A 712 -20.81 15.35 14.32
N ASP A 713 -19.52 15.09 14.10
CA ASP A 713 -18.75 15.50 12.93
C ASP A 713 -18.07 14.26 12.31
N PRO A 714 -18.77 13.49 11.45
CA PRO A 714 -18.18 12.33 10.79
C PRO A 714 -16.94 12.70 9.97
N ASP A 715 -15.91 11.85 9.94
CA ASP A 715 -14.62 12.15 9.28
C ASP A 715 -14.77 12.56 7.80
N VAL A 716 -15.79 12.03 7.10
CA VAL A 716 -16.11 12.33 5.70
C VAL A 716 -16.97 13.59 5.49
N GLN A 717 -17.42 14.26 6.55
CA GLN A 717 -18.37 15.37 6.46
C GLN A 717 -17.88 16.51 5.59
N GLN A 718 -16.60 16.90 5.72
CA GLN A 718 -16.05 18.01 4.95
C GLN A 718 -15.90 17.65 3.47
N ALA A 719 -15.43 16.44 3.17
CA ALA A 719 -15.34 15.93 1.80
C ALA A 719 -16.73 15.86 1.15
N TRP A 720 -17.75 15.41 1.88
CA TRP A 720 -19.13 15.39 1.40
C TRP A 720 -19.69 16.79 1.15
N ILE A 721 -19.43 17.76 2.04
CA ILE A 721 -19.82 19.16 1.82
C ILE A 721 -19.16 19.74 0.57
N ASN A 722 -17.89 19.39 0.33
CA ASN A 722 -17.10 19.87 -0.81
C ASN A 722 -17.52 19.23 -2.14
N SER A 723 -18.13 18.05 -2.12
CA SER A 723 -18.57 17.33 -3.34
C SER A 723 -19.57 18.13 -4.19
N SER A 724 -20.38 19.00 -3.57
CA SER A 724 -21.27 19.89 -4.31
C SER A 724 -21.71 21.09 -3.45
N PRO A 725 -21.74 22.31 -4.03
CA PRO A 725 -22.29 23.48 -3.37
C PRO A 725 -23.81 23.37 -3.15
N ASN A 726 -24.51 22.49 -3.87
CA ASN A 726 -25.93 22.23 -3.68
C ASN A 726 -26.13 20.99 -2.78
N PRO A 727 -26.70 21.12 -1.56
CA PRO A 727 -26.87 20.01 -0.64
C PRO A 727 -27.63 18.81 -1.21
N SER A 728 -28.58 19.02 -2.12
CA SER A 728 -29.37 17.93 -2.73
C SER A 728 -28.62 17.17 -3.83
N GLN A 729 -27.43 17.62 -4.22
CA GLN A 729 -26.60 17.04 -5.28
C GLN A 729 -25.26 16.52 -4.75
N ARG A 730 -25.04 16.55 -3.43
CA ARG A 730 -23.82 16.02 -2.82
C ARG A 730 -23.77 14.51 -2.94
N ARG A 731 -22.63 14.00 -3.37
CA ARG A 731 -22.31 12.58 -3.52
C ARG A 731 -20.81 12.41 -3.28
N LEU A 732 -20.43 11.45 -2.45
CA LEU A 732 -19.04 11.15 -2.16
C LEU A 732 -18.84 9.65 -2.25
N ASP A 733 -18.03 9.21 -3.20
CA ASP A 733 -17.66 7.80 -3.31
C ASP A 733 -16.75 7.45 -2.14
N VAL A 734 -17.01 6.29 -1.54
CA VAL A 734 -16.30 5.75 -0.40
C VAL A 734 -16.08 4.26 -0.59
N PHE A 735 -14.93 3.81 -0.12
CA PHE A 735 -14.53 2.41 -0.17
C PHE A 735 -14.65 1.80 1.23
N THR A 736 -14.68 0.49 1.34
CA THR A 736 -14.60 -0.26 2.61
C THR A 736 -13.38 0.15 3.45
N SER A 737 -12.32 0.65 2.81
CA SER A 737 -11.13 1.23 3.46
C SER A 737 -11.30 2.69 3.95
N THR A 738 -12.45 3.32 3.71
CA THR A 738 -12.69 4.72 4.12
C THR A 738 -13.24 4.79 5.55
N VAL A 739 -12.61 5.55 6.44
CA VAL A 739 -13.22 5.87 7.75
C VAL A 739 -14.32 6.89 7.54
N ILE A 740 -15.58 6.48 7.72
CA ILE A 740 -16.75 7.37 7.56
C ILE A 740 -17.10 8.11 8.84
N GLY A 741 -16.62 7.65 9.98
CA GLY A 741 -16.91 8.27 11.27
C GLY A 741 -16.36 7.46 12.42
N ARG A 742 -16.69 7.88 13.65
CA ARG A 742 -16.33 7.17 14.88
C ARG A 742 -17.52 7.01 15.81
N VAL A 743 -17.53 5.96 16.61
CA VAL A 743 -18.59 5.69 17.59
C VAL A 743 -18.61 6.77 18.66
N THR A 744 -19.80 7.29 18.95
CA THR A 744 -20.00 8.39 19.90
C THR A 744 -20.12 7.93 21.37
N SER A 745 -19.73 8.80 22.29
CA SER A 745 -19.96 8.62 23.73
C SER A 745 -21.43 8.73 24.15
N GLN A 746 -22.30 9.23 23.28
CA GLN A 746 -23.73 9.44 23.60
C GLN A 746 -24.58 8.17 23.47
N ALA A 747 -24.15 7.22 22.63
CA ALA A 747 -24.89 5.98 22.36
C ALA A 747 -24.10 4.74 22.78
N GLY A 748 -22.77 4.74 22.62
CA GLY A 748 -21.92 3.60 22.97
C GLY A 748 -22.09 2.36 22.07
N HIS A 749 -22.75 2.50 20.92
CA HIS A 749 -22.94 1.43 19.93
C HIS A 749 -23.12 2.05 18.52
N LEU A 750 -23.01 1.23 17.47
CA LEU A 750 -23.30 1.57 16.08
C LEU A 750 -24.65 0.98 15.67
N HIS A 751 -25.57 1.82 15.19
CA HIS A 751 -26.81 1.35 14.57
C HIS A 751 -26.59 1.11 13.07
N PHE A 752 -26.87 -0.09 12.59
CA PHE A 752 -26.68 -0.49 11.19
C PHE A 752 -27.99 -1.00 10.57
N THR A 753 -28.43 -0.40 9.47
CA THR A 753 -29.63 -0.86 8.73
C THR A 753 -29.29 -1.14 7.27
N VAL A 754 -29.95 -2.15 6.68
CA VAL A 754 -29.95 -2.38 5.22
C VAL A 754 -31.36 -2.18 4.65
N ILE A 755 -31.44 -1.42 3.56
CA ILE A 755 -32.68 -1.11 2.85
C ILE A 755 -32.52 -1.48 1.38
N HIS A 756 -33.48 -2.25 0.86
CA HIS A 756 -33.57 -2.63 -0.54
C HIS A 756 -35.01 -2.43 -1.03
N ASN A 757 -35.19 -1.88 -2.23
CA ASN A 757 -36.50 -1.48 -2.79
C ASN A 757 -37.39 -0.64 -1.83
N GLY A 758 -36.77 0.16 -0.97
CA GLY A 758 -37.47 0.99 0.01
C GLY A 758 -38.06 0.23 1.21
N LYS A 759 -37.64 -1.02 1.42
CA LYS A 759 -38.02 -1.87 2.55
C LYS A 759 -36.77 -2.32 3.32
N TYR A 760 -36.95 -2.59 4.61
CA TYR A 760 -35.90 -3.19 5.43
C TYR A 760 -35.65 -4.64 5.02
N THR A 761 -34.39 -5.05 5.01
CA THR A 761 -33.97 -6.44 4.79
C THR A 761 -32.91 -6.81 5.82
N ASP A 762 -32.88 -8.07 6.25
CA ASP A 762 -31.77 -8.58 7.07
C ASP A 762 -30.62 -9.03 6.14
N PRO A 763 -29.39 -8.49 6.29
CA PRO A 763 -28.24 -8.91 5.51
C PRO A 763 -27.63 -10.26 5.93
N TYR A 764 -28.06 -10.87 7.03
CA TYR A 764 -27.60 -12.19 7.47
C TYR A 764 -28.46 -13.35 6.94
N GLY A 765 -29.56 -13.05 6.24
CA GLY A 765 -30.47 -14.06 5.70
C GLY A 765 -31.31 -14.77 6.77
N TRP A 766 -32.31 -15.54 6.30
CA TRP A 766 -33.15 -16.38 7.15
C TRP A 766 -32.90 -17.85 6.83
N LEU A 767 -32.36 -18.60 7.80
CA LEU A 767 -31.88 -19.98 7.58
C LEU A 767 -32.86 -21.07 8.02
N LEU A 768 -33.95 -20.71 8.71
CA LEU A 768 -34.92 -21.68 9.20
C LEU A 768 -35.92 -22.08 8.10
N PRO A 769 -36.44 -23.33 8.12
CA PRO A 769 -37.43 -23.81 7.15
C PRO A 769 -38.82 -23.14 7.30
N THR A 770 -38.97 -22.21 8.25
CA THR A 770 -40.20 -21.45 8.46
C THR A 770 -40.21 -20.18 7.61
N PRO A 771 -41.36 -19.59 7.28
CA PRO A 771 -41.41 -18.32 6.55
C PRO A 771 -40.69 -17.21 7.32
N ASP A 772 -39.92 -16.40 6.62
CA ASP A 772 -39.16 -15.29 7.21
C ASP A 772 -40.11 -14.28 7.89
N PRO A 773 -39.97 -14.05 9.22
CA PRO A 773 -40.80 -13.11 9.98
C PRO A 773 -40.71 -11.66 9.49
N LEU A 774 -39.57 -11.21 8.95
CA LEU A 774 -39.39 -9.85 8.44
C LEU A 774 -40.35 -9.56 7.29
N SER A 775 -40.57 -10.58 6.45
CA SER A 775 -41.49 -10.51 5.30
C SER A 775 -42.97 -10.53 5.70
N LEU A 776 -43.29 -10.85 6.96
CA LEU A 776 -44.65 -10.95 7.47
C LEU A 776 -45.14 -9.65 8.14
N PRO A 777 -46.46 -9.41 8.21
CA PRO A 777 -47.01 -8.33 9.02
C PRO A 777 -46.64 -8.50 10.51
N PRO A 778 -46.37 -7.40 11.25
CA PRO A 778 -46.53 -6.00 10.84
C PRO A 778 -45.35 -5.38 10.09
N TYR A 779 -44.19 -6.05 10.03
CA TYR A 779 -42.94 -5.46 9.52
C TYR A 779 -42.98 -5.21 8.01
N ASN A 780 -43.59 -6.13 7.24
CA ASN A 780 -43.74 -6.01 5.78
C ASN A 780 -42.41 -5.68 5.06
N GLY A 781 -41.28 -6.12 5.61
CA GLY A 781 -39.95 -6.00 5.01
C GLY A 781 -39.81 -6.88 3.78
N GLU A 782 -38.59 -6.92 3.24
CA GLU A 782 -38.24 -7.93 2.24
C GLU A 782 -37.83 -9.24 2.90
N PRO A 783 -37.91 -10.37 2.18
CA PRO A 783 -37.22 -11.58 2.59
C PRO A 783 -35.74 -11.28 2.83
N SER A 784 -35.24 -11.78 3.95
CA SER A 784 -33.87 -11.69 4.40
C SER A 784 -32.96 -12.40 3.41
N HIS A 785 -31.89 -11.73 3.03
CA HIS A 785 -30.89 -12.24 2.09
C HIS A 785 -29.53 -12.25 2.77
N CYS A 786 -28.75 -13.29 2.56
CA CYS A 786 -27.39 -13.29 3.03
C CYS A 786 -26.54 -12.43 2.09
N LEU A 787 -26.13 -11.26 2.56
CA LEU A 787 -25.38 -10.25 1.82
C LEU A 787 -23.90 -10.17 2.27
N TRP A 788 -23.53 -10.88 3.34
CA TRP A 788 -22.16 -10.90 3.84
C TRP A 788 -21.30 -11.96 3.15
N VAL A 789 -20.02 -11.64 2.95
CA VAL A 789 -19.01 -12.58 2.44
C VAL A 789 -18.70 -13.67 3.47
N PHE A 790 -18.72 -13.31 4.76
CA PHE A 790 -18.46 -14.21 5.90
C PHE A 790 -19.70 -14.32 6.81
N GLY A 791 -19.84 -15.45 7.50
CA GLY A 791 -20.99 -15.76 8.38
C GLY A 791 -22.24 -16.26 7.64
N CYS A 792 -22.27 -16.12 6.32
CA CYS A 792 -23.35 -16.60 5.47
C CYS A 792 -23.21 -18.11 5.17
N GLY A 793 -24.19 -18.89 5.63
CA GLY A 793 -24.26 -20.32 5.34
C GLY A 793 -24.96 -20.61 4.01
N ILE A 794 -24.38 -21.48 3.18
CA ILE A 794 -25.09 -22.07 2.04
C ILE A 794 -25.74 -23.38 2.50
N GLY A 795 -27.06 -23.44 2.38
CA GLY A 795 -27.85 -24.65 2.57
C GLY A 795 -27.92 -25.48 1.28
N VAL A 796 -27.31 -26.66 1.26
CA VAL A 796 -27.38 -27.59 0.12
C VAL A 796 -27.87 -28.95 0.60
N ALA A 797 -28.79 -29.57 -0.16
CA ALA A 797 -29.24 -30.94 0.08
C ALA A 797 -28.79 -31.86 -1.07
N PRO A 798 -27.55 -32.41 -1.02
CA PRO A 798 -27.08 -33.39 -1.99
C PRO A 798 -27.98 -34.63 -2.04
N ASP A 799 -28.08 -35.26 -3.21
CA ASP A 799 -28.84 -36.50 -3.35
C ASP A 799 -28.16 -37.63 -2.57
N VAL A 800 -28.94 -38.33 -1.75
CA VAL A 800 -28.41 -39.38 -0.86
C VAL A 800 -27.75 -40.52 -1.63
N THR A 801 -28.18 -40.81 -2.85
CA THR A 801 -27.69 -41.94 -3.65
C THR A 801 -26.47 -41.62 -4.49
N THR A 802 -26.31 -40.36 -4.92
CA THR A 802 -25.18 -39.94 -5.75
C THR A 802 -24.15 -39.09 -4.98
N GLY A 803 -24.50 -38.60 -3.79
CA GLY A 803 -23.70 -37.59 -3.11
C GLY A 803 -23.77 -36.23 -3.81
N GLY A 804 -22.76 -35.40 -3.60
CA GLY A 804 -22.61 -34.10 -4.25
C GLY A 804 -21.41 -33.32 -3.74
N ALA A 805 -21.39 -32.03 -4.05
CA ALA A 805 -20.38 -31.12 -3.54
C ALA A 805 -21.02 -29.80 -3.11
N ILE A 806 -20.37 -29.13 -2.16
CA ILE A 806 -20.80 -27.87 -1.57
C ILE A 806 -19.58 -26.94 -1.57
N ARG A 807 -19.77 -25.67 -1.89
CA ARG A 807 -18.74 -24.63 -1.79
C ARG A 807 -19.22 -23.53 -0.85
N SER A 808 -18.30 -22.90 -0.13
CA SER A 808 -18.58 -21.66 0.59
C SER A 808 -18.91 -20.53 -0.40
N VAL A 809 -19.51 -19.44 0.09
CA VAL A 809 -19.79 -18.24 -0.72
C VAL A 809 -18.50 -17.65 -1.29
N ALA A 810 -17.43 -17.62 -0.47
CA ALA A 810 -16.10 -17.17 -0.87
C ALA A 810 -15.36 -18.17 -1.79
N GLY A 811 -15.87 -19.38 -1.98
CA GLY A 811 -15.27 -20.41 -2.84
C GLY A 811 -14.02 -21.10 -2.27
N ASP A 812 -13.48 -20.58 -1.17
CA ASP A 812 -12.29 -21.05 -0.46
C ASP A 812 -12.45 -22.44 0.17
N ILE A 813 -13.67 -22.83 0.56
CA ILE A 813 -13.97 -24.12 1.19
C ILE A 813 -14.81 -24.98 0.25
N PHE A 814 -14.35 -26.20 0.02
CA PHE A 814 -15.02 -27.22 -0.77
C PHE A 814 -15.30 -28.45 0.10
N VAL A 815 -16.55 -28.92 0.07
CA VAL A 815 -16.99 -30.12 0.77
C VAL A 815 -17.50 -31.13 -0.26
N SER A 816 -16.85 -32.28 -0.33
CA SER A 816 -17.29 -33.45 -1.11
C SER A 816 -18.13 -34.36 -0.23
N VAL A 817 -19.39 -34.57 -0.63
CA VAL A 817 -20.33 -35.44 0.08
C VAL A 817 -20.46 -36.75 -0.70
N PRO A 818 -19.97 -37.90 -0.18
CA PRO A 818 -20.10 -39.16 -0.90
C PRO A 818 -21.54 -39.70 -0.87
N PRO A 819 -21.88 -40.62 -1.79
CA PRO A 819 -23.09 -41.43 -1.70
C PRO A 819 -23.26 -42.05 -0.32
N LEU A 820 -24.48 -42.02 0.22
CA LEU A 820 -24.85 -42.64 1.49
C LEU A 820 -24.08 -42.09 2.70
N ALA A 821 -23.58 -40.84 2.63
CA ALA A 821 -23.08 -40.11 3.80
C ALA A 821 -24.13 -40.01 4.93
N TYR A 822 -25.42 -40.09 4.58
CA TYR A 822 -26.53 -40.27 5.50
C TYR A 822 -27.62 -41.17 4.90
N SER A 823 -28.51 -41.74 5.71
CA SER A 823 -29.57 -42.67 5.25
C SER A 823 -30.83 -41.99 4.71
N GLU A 824 -31.00 -40.71 5.00
CA GLU A 824 -32.15 -39.88 4.61
C GLU A 824 -31.67 -38.52 4.08
N PRO A 825 -32.48 -37.80 3.27
CA PRO A 825 -32.11 -36.47 2.81
C PRO A 825 -31.91 -35.50 3.97
N ILE A 826 -30.74 -34.85 4.00
CA ILE A 826 -30.39 -33.80 4.96
C ILE A 826 -29.90 -32.58 4.19
N THR A 827 -30.05 -31.40 4.80
CA THR A 827 -29.50 -30.14 4.28
C THR A 827 -28.23 -29.83 5.05
N TYR A 828 -27.10 -29.78 4.36
CA TYR A 828 -25.83 -29.31 4.88
C TYR A 828 -25.80 -27.79 4.82
N HIS A 829 -25.23 -27.18 5.86
CA HIS A 829 -25.03 -25.75 5.99
C HIS A 829 -23.54 -25.49 6.14
N LEU A 830 -22.96 -24.85 5.13
CA LEU A 830 -21.54 -24.49 5.10
C LEU A 830 -21.39 -22.98 5.19
N ALA A 831 -20.73 -22.48 6.23
CA ALA A 831 -20.48 -21.04 6.43
C ALA A 831 -19.01 -20.79 6.76
N SER A 832 -18.35 -19.92 5.99
CA SER A 832 -17.04 -19.36 6.37
C SER A 832 -17.24 -18.43 7.57
N LEU A 833 -16.34 -18.50 8.55
CA LEU A 833 -16.36 -17.62 9.71
C LEU A 833 -15.21 -16.61 9.58
N PRO A 834 -15.43 -15.33 9.89
CA PRO A 834 -14.34 -14.37 9.96
C PRO A 834 -13.38 -14.83 11.04
N THR A 835 -12.12 -15.03 10.65
CA THR A 835 -11.03 -15.25 11.60
C THR A 835 -10.43 -13.91 11.98
N TYR A 836 -10.13 -13.81 13.27
CA TYR A 836 -9.43 -12.65 13.79
C TYR A 836 -7.99 -12.67 13.27
N ASN A 837 -7.68 -11.81 12.30
CA ASN A 837 -6.32 -11.67 11.81
C ASN A 837 -5.48 -10.96 12.91
N ALA A 838 -4.45 -11.62 13.44
CA ALA A 838 -3.76 -11.21 14.67
C ALA A 838 -2.69 -10.09 14.45
N GLY A 839 -2.81 -9.28 13.39
CA GLY A 839 -1.71 -8.40 12.98
C GLY A 839 -1.52 -7.14 13.84
N ASN A 840 -2.44 -6.79 14.74
CA ASN A 840 -2.32 -5.56 15.55
C ASN A 840 -2.45 -5.72 17.07
N PHE A 841 -2.41 -6.95 17.61
CA PHE A 841 -2.28 -7.10 19.06
C PHE A 841 -0.85 -6.77 19.51
N THR A 842 -0.75 -5.83 20.44
CA THR A 842 0.49 -5.62 21.22
C THR A 842 1.09 -6.96 21.62
N ARG A 843 2.40 -7.15 21.36
CA ARG A 843 3.21 -8.38 21.54
C ARG A 843 3.20 -9.01 22.96
N THR A 844 2.26 -8.69 23.82
CA THR A 844 2.15 -9.20 25.19
C THR A 844 0.73 -9.51 25.68
N ALA A 845 -0.33 -9.33 24.88
CA ALA A 845 -1.68 -9.74 25.27
C ALA A 845 -2.34 -10.62 24.19
N ASN A 846 -2.39 -11.92 24.45
CA ASN A 846 -3.33 -12.88 23.88
C ASN A 846 -3.39 -13.02 22.34
N MET A 847 -2.37 -13.65 21.74
CA MET A 847 -2.67 -14.67 20.73
C MET A 847 -3.69 -15.63 21.35
N LEU A 848 -4.80 -15.91 20.68
CA LEU A 848 -5.70 -16.99 21.08
C LEU A 848 -4.92 -18.31 20.95
N VAL A 849 -4.26 -18.70 22.03
CA VAL A 849 -3.54 -19.96 22.16
C VAL A 849 -4.57 -21.06 22.24
N PHE A 850 -4.69 -21.85 21.18
CA PHE A 850 -5.53 -23.03 21.22
C PHE A 850 -4.73 -24.24 21.74
N PRO A 851 -5.18 -24.92 22.81
CA PRO A 851 -4.56 -26.15 23.24
C PRO A 851 -4.79 -27.24 22.18
N SER A 852 -3.70 -27.79 21.64
CA SER A 852 -3.73 -29.04 20.88
C SER A 852 -3.43 -30.22 21.79
N ASN A 853 -3.91 -31.42 21.42
CA ASN A 853 -3.65 -32.65 22.18
C ASN A 853 -2.15 -33.02 22.27
N ASN A 854 -1.32 -32.41 21.42
CA ASN A 854 0.13 -32.61 21.37
C ASN A 854 0.93 -31.54 22.15
N GLY A 855 0.27 -30.58 22.80
CA GLY A 855 0.93 -29.50 23.56
C GLY A 855 1.60 -28.43 22.71
N LEU A 856 1.28 -28.37 21.41
CA LEU A 856 1.74 -27.34 20.49
C LEU A 856 0.82 -26.10 20.57
N PHE A 857 1.43 -24.92 20.47
CA PHE A 857 0.74 -23.63 20.39
C PHE A 857 0.36 -23.37 18.92
N LEU A 858 -0.93 -23.51 18.60
CA LEU A 858 -1.45 -23.32 17.25
C LEU A 858 -1.95 -21.87 17.03
N ALA A 859 -1.61 -21.31 15.87
CA ALA A 859 -2.13 -20.07 15.31
C ALA A 859 -3.03 -20.40 14.10
N SER A 860 -4.04 -19.58 13.82
CA SER A 860 -4.99 -19.79 12.72
C SER A 860 -4.52 -19.11 11.45
N ALA A 861 -4.62 -19.82 10.31
CA ALA A 861 -4.30 -19.33 8.97
C ALA A 861 -5.49 -18.60 8.34
N ALA A 862 -6.22 -17.83 9.13
CA ALA A 862 -7.40 -17.08 8.73
C ALA A 862 -8.60 -17.85 8.08
N HIS A 863 -8.56 -19.16 7.93
CA HIS A 863 -9.71 -19.95 7.46
C HIS A 863 -10.34 -20.75 8.59
N THR A 864 -11.43 -20.23 9.17
CA THR A 864 -12.31 -20.98 10.09
C THR A 864 -13.70 -21.08 9.47
N PHE A 865 -14.37 -22.21 9.63
CA PHE A 865 -15.70 -22.42 9.06
C PHE A 865 -16.54 -23.41 9.85
N THR A 866 -17.84 -23.43 9.56
CA THR A 866 -18.77 -24.42 10.10
C THR A 866 -19.31 -25.29 8.98
N LEU A 867 -19.42 -26.58 9.27
CA LEU A 867 -20.17 -27.52 8.45
C LEU A 867 -21.16 -28.23 9.37
N LYS A 868 -22.44 -27.88 9.26
CA LYS A 868 -23.55 -28.44 10.04
C LYS A 868 -24.55 -29.10 9.10
N ALA A 869 -25.47 -29.91 9.62
CA ALA A 869 -26.56 -30.43 8.82
C ALA A 869 -27.86 -30.60 9.62
N THR A 870 -29.00 -30.43 8.93
CA THR A 870 -30.34 -30.55 9.51
C THR A 870 -31.22 -31.49 8.68
N LYS A 871 -32.09 -32.24 9.36
CA LYS A 871 -33.16 -33.01 8.72
C LYS A 871 -34.29 -32.11 8.25
N SER A 872 -35.21 -32.66 7.45
CA SER A 872 -36.40 -31.94 6.95
C SER A 872 -37.33 -31.41 8.06
N ASN A 873 -37.24 -31.96 9.28
CA ASN A 873 -38.00 -31.50 10.44
C ASN A 873 -37.23 -30.49 11.32
N GLY A 874 -36.03 -30.07 10.92
CA GLY A 874 -35.17 -29.15 11.65
C GLY A 874 -34.23 -29.80 12.68
N ASP A 875 -34.32 -31.12 12.91
CA ASP A 875 -33.42 -31.78 13.87
C ASP A 875 -31.96 -31.76 13.35
N VAL A 876 -31.02 -31.41 14.22
CA VAL A 876 -29.58 -31.35 13.93
C VAL A 876 -28.98 -32.75 13.76
N VAL A 877 -28.03 -32.86 12.83
CA VAL A 877 -27.19 -34.04 12.61
C VAL A 877 -25.77 -33.72 13.07
N SER A 878 -25.24 -34.49 14.01
CA SER A 878 -23.88 -34.31 14.53
C SER A 878 -22.85 -35.22 13.86
N THR A 879 -23.27 -36.39 13.36
CA THR A 879 -22.37 -37.42 12.84
C THR A 879 -22.95 -38.07 11.58
N LEU A 880 -22.07 -38.34 10.62
CA LEU A 880 -22.37 -38.94 9.32
C LEU A 880 -22.01 -40.44 9.28
N MET A 881 -22.60 -41.17 8.33
CA MET A 881 -22.37 -42.60 8.12
C MET A 881 -21.13 -42.89 7.26
N ALA A 882 -20.69 -41.91 6.46
CA ALA A 882 -19.46 -41.96 5.67
C ALA A 882 -18.76 -40.59 5.75
N PRO A 883 -17.42 -40.54 5.68
CA PRO A 883 -16.68 -39.30 5.80
C PRO A 883 -16.95 -38.38 4.62
N VAL A 884 -17.11 -37.08 4.89
CA VAL A 884 -17.09 -36.04 3.86
C VAL A 884 -15.65 -35.58 3.66
N GLY A 885 -15.30 -35.28 2.40
CA GLY A 885 -14.02 -34.68 2.06
C GLY A 885 -14.08 -33.18 2.21
N LEU A 886 -13.07 -32.59 2.83
CA LEU A 886 -12.87 -31.16 2.98
C LEU A 886 -11.65 -30.76 2.18
N ARG A 887 -11.73 -29.64 1.47
CA ARG A 887 -10.60 -28.96 0.84
C ARG A 887 -10.74 -27.47 1.11
N VAL A 888 -9.70 -26.86 1.67
CA VAL A 888 -9.69 -25.44 2.02
C VAL A 888 -8.49 -24.81 1.32
N ALA A 889 -8.74 -23.87 0.41
CA ALA A 889 -7.69 -23.09 -0.24
C ALA A 889 -7.08 -22.09 0.76
N TYR A 890 -5.80 -21.80 0.59
CA TYR A 890 -5.06 -20.79 1.37
C TYR A 890 -3.95 -20.21 0.47
N ASP A 891 -3.52 -18.98 0.74
CA ASP A 891 -2.44 -18.28 0.04
C ASP A 891 -1.20 -18.08 0.93
N GLU A 892 -0.21 -17.32 0.46
CA GLU A 892 1.00 -17.03 1.25
C GLU A 892 0.75 -16.06 2.42
N LEU A 893 -0.22 -15.16 2.30
CA LEU A 893 -0.57 -14.19 3.34
C LEU A 893 -1.18 -14.90 4.56
N ASP A 894 -2.03 -15.90 4.32
CA ASP A 894 -2.60 -16.76 5.37
C ASP A 894 -1.53 -17.45 6.23
N LEU A 895 -0.33 -17.64 5.66
CA LEU A 895 0.78 -18.37 6.27
C LEU A 895 1.88 -17.47 6.85
N MET A 896 1.75 -16.15 6.75
CA MET A 896 2.81 -15.19 7.12
C MET A 896 3.34 -15.39 8.54
N ASN A 897 2.48 -15.80 9.47
CA ASN A 897 2.82 -16.03 10.89
C ASN A 897 2.80 -17.51 11.31
N ILE A 898 2.71 -18.44 10.36
CA ILE A 898 2.58 -19.87 10.63
C ILE A 898 3.79 -20.61 10.08
N ASP A 899 4.33 -21.52 10.89
CA ASP A 899 5.29 -22.51 10.45
C ASP A 899 4.55 -23.50 9.57
N VAL A 900 4.70 -23.29 8.27
CA VAL A 900 3.94 -23.98 7.24
C VAL A 900 4.24 -25.48 7.19
N GLU A 901 5.37 -25.94 7.74
CA GLU A 901 5.63 -27.38 7.95
C GLU A 901 4.70 -28.02 8.98
N THR A 902 4.01 -27.20 9.78
CA THR A 902 3.07 -27.62 10.83
C THR A 902 1.63 -27.28 10.50
N LEU A 903 1.36 -26.83 9.28
CA LEU A 903 0.02 -26.48 8.83
C LEU A 903 -0.85 -27.74 8.74
N GLY A 904 -2.03 -27.69 9.35
CA GLY A 904 -2.99 -28.78 9.43
C GLY A 904 -4.42 -28.28 9.27
N LEU A 905 -5.32 -29.15 8.81
CA LEU A 905 -6.76 -28.93 8.88
C LEU A 905 -7.25 -29.52 10.19
N TYR A 906 -7.91 -28.71 11.01
CA TYR A 906 -8.35 -29.11 12.34
C TYR A 906 -9.87 -29.04 12.47
N GLN A 907 -10.40 -29.95 13.26
CA GLN A 907 -11.79 -30.00 13.71
C GLN A 907 -11.87 -29.73 15.22
N TRP A 908 -12.80 -28.89 15.64
CA TRP A 908 -13.06 -28.65 17.06
C TRP A 908 -13.82 -29.82 17.68
N ASP A 909 -13.27 -30.41 18.74
CA ASP A 909 -13.96 -31.42 19.54
C ASP A 909 -14.56 -30.77 20.80
N GLU A 910 -15.88 -30.64 20.82
CA GLU A 910 -16.63 -30.07 21.95
C GLU A 910 -16.54 -30.91 23.23
N GLN A 911 -16.18 -32.19 23.16
CA GLN A 911 -16.04 -33.03 24.34
C GLN A 911 -14.72 -32.75 25.07
N SER A 912 -13.62 -32.66 24.32
CA SER A 912 -12.29 -32.41 24.87
C SER A 912 -11.91 -30.93 24.94
N TRP A 913 -12.69 -30.05 24.27
CA TRP A 913 -12.39 -28.63 24.11
C TRP A 913 -11.01 -28.40 23.48
N THR A 914 -10.65 -29.25 22.51
CA THR A 914 -9.39 -29.14 21.76
C THR A 914 -9.61 -29.30 20.26
N TRP A 915 -8.63 -28.83 19.50
CA TRP A 915 -8.57 -29.05 18.05
C TRP A 915 -7.93 -30.40 17.73
N LEU A 916 -8.62 -31.19 16.91
CA LEU A 916 -8.20 -32.48 16.37
C LEU A 916 -7.77 -32.32 14.92
N GLU A 917 -6.53 -32.66 14.61
CA GLU A 917 -6.04 -32.63 13.23
C GLU A 917 -6.70 -33.74 12.40
N ILE A 918 -7.24 -33.36 11.24
CA ILE A 918 -7.93 -34.23 10.29
C ILE A 918 -7.33 -34.16 8.88
N SER A 919 -6.20 -33.46 8.71
CA SER A 919 -5.51 -33.33 7.42
C SER A 919 -4.97 -34.67 6.90
N ASP A 920 -4.99 -34.85 5.57
CA ASP A 920 -4.37 -36.01 4.95
C ASP A 920 -2.83 -35.94 5.03
N VAL A 921 -2.18 -37.08 5.29
CA VAL A 921 -0.72 -37.18 5.44
C VAL A 921 0.00 -36.88 4.11
N ASN A 922 1.03 -36.03 4.15
CA ASN A 922 1.94 -35.64 3.04
C ASN A 922 1.43 -34.55 2.08
N GLN A 923 0.87 -33.46 2.60
CA GLN A 923 0.53 -32.29 1.77
C GLN A 923 1.71 -31.32 1.73
N ALA A 924 2.49 -31.40 0.65
CA ALA A 924 3.46 -30.37 0.31
C ALA A 924 2.73 -29.26 -0.48
N TYR A 925 2.71 -28.06 0.08
CA TYR A 925 2.52 -26.74 -0.57
C TYR A 925 1.81 -26.78 -1.93
N SER A 926 0.47 -26.81 -1.91
CA SER A 926 -0.36 -26.86 -3.13
C SER A 926 -1.46 -25.78 -3.19
N GLY A 927 -1.37 -24.75 -2.32
CA GLY A 927 -2.40 -23.69 -2.21
C GLY A 927 -3.73 -24.17 -1.62
N TYR A 928 -3.77 -25.37 -1.04
CA TYR A 928 -4.93 -25.89 -0.32
C TYR A 928 -4.54 -27.01 0.66
N ILE A 929 -5.38 -27.21 1.68
CA ILE A 929 -5.30 -28.34 2.60
C ILE A 929 -6.55 -29.21 2.52
N THR A 930 -6.38 -30.53 2.50
CA THR A 930 -7.48 -31.51 2.48
C THR A 930 -7.56 -32.31 3.77
N GLY A 931 -8.75 -32.78 4.10
CA GLY A 931 -8.99 -33.76 5.16
C GLY A 931 -10.35 -34.41 5.03
N GLU A 932 -10.60 -35.44 5.84
CA GLU A 932 -11.89 -36.15 5.85
C GLU A 932 -12.47 -36.19 7.27
N THR A 933 -13.79 -36.08 7.40
CA THR A 933 -14.46 -36.20 8.71
C THR A 933 -15.85 -36.81 8.62
N THR A 934 -16.25 -37.55 9.65
CA THR A 934 -17.65 -37.96 9.86
C THR A 934 -18.39 -37.05 10.83
N GLU A 935 -17.68 -36.19 11.55
CA GLU A 935 -18.24 -35.33 12.58
C GLU A 935 -18.51 -33.95 11.99
N LEU A 936 -19.67 -33.38 12.27
CA LEU A 936 -20.08 -32.05 11.84
C LEU A 936 -19.81 -31.04 12.96
N GLY A 937 -19.43 -29.81 12.63
CA GLY A 937 -19.04 -28.82 13.64
C GLY A 937 -18.20 -27.67 13.10
N TYR A 938 -17.20 -27.27 13.89
CA TYR A 938 -16.26 -26.18 13.58
C TYR A 938 -14.94 -26.72 13.06
N PHE A 939 -14.39 -26.05 12.06
CA PHE A 939 -13.16 -26.41 11.38
C PHE A 939 -12.26 -25.18 11.23
N ALA A 940 -10.95 -25.39 11.23
CA ALA A 940 -9.99 -24.33 11.00
C ALA A 940 -8.70 -24.85 10.37
N ILE A 941 -8.05 -24.05 9.54
CA ILE A 941 -6.63 -24.26 9.22
C ILE A 941 -5.81 -23.65 10.35
N LEU A 942 -4.97 -24.47 10.98
CA LEU A 942 -4.08 -24.05 12.05
C LEU A 942 -2.65 -24.54 11.79
N GLY A 943 -1.66 -23.88 12.39
CA GLY A 943 -0.29 -24.37 12.44
C GLY A 943 0.48 -23.71 13.59
N GLN A 944 1.68 -24.20 13.90
CA GLN A 944 2.53 -23.62 14.93
C GLN A 944 2.91 -22.18 14.54
N ALA A 945 2.80 -21.23 15.48
CA ALA A 945 3.22 -19.86 15.21
C ALA A 945 4.74 -19.79 14.89
N LYS A 946 5.13 -19.04 13.84
CA LYS A 946 6.52 -18.68 13.55
C LYS A 946 7.03 -17.72 14.63
N TYR A 947 7.69 -18.25 15.66
CA TYR A 947 8.41 -17.42 16.62
C TYR A 947 9.76 -17.01 16.02
N VAL A 948 9.82 -15.86 15.35
CA VAL A 948 11.12 -15.22 15.07
C VAL A 948 11.64 -14.60 16.37
N GLN A 949 12.30 -15.41 17.20
CA GLN A 949 13.14 -14.88 18.28
C GLN A 949 14.40 -14.29 17.66
N TYR A 950 14.45 -12.97 17.54
CA TYR A 950 15.76 -12.30 17.49
C TYR A 950 16.42 -12.54 18.84
N LEU A 951 17.46 -13.38 18.87
CA LEU A 951 18.34 -13.47 20.04
C LEU A 951 18.86 -12.05 20.31
N PRO A 952 18.64 -11.46 21.50
CA PRO A 952 19.41 -10.30 21.89
C PRO A 952 20.86 -10.75 21.93
N LEU A 953 21.71 -10.18 21.07
CA LEU A 953 23.12 -10.47 21.04
C LEU A 953 23.72 -10.00 22.37
N LEU A 954 23.91 -10.95 23.29
CA LEU A 954 24.47 -10.72 24.60
C LEU A 954 25.99 -10.59 24.43
N VAL A 955 26.46 -9.36 24.23
CA VAL A 955 27.89 -9.05 24.30
C VAL A 955 28.31 -9.11 25.77
N VAL A 956 28.73 -10.30 26.20
CA VAL A 956 29.54 -10.44 27.42
C VAL A 956 30.90 -9.77 27.14
N ARG A 957 31.32 -8.86 28.02
CA ARG A 957 32.60 -8.14 27.93
C ARG A 957 33.82 -9.04 27.80
#